data_AF-T2KPV3-F1
#
_entry.id   AF-T2KPV3-F1
#
_cell.length_a   1.000
_cell.length_b   1.000
_cell.length_c   1.000
_cell.angle_alpha   90.00
_cell.angle_beta   90.00
_cell.angle_gamma   90.00
#
_symmetry.space_group_name_H-M   'P 1'
#
loop_
_entity.id
_entity.type
_entity.pdbx_description
1 polymer ?
#
loop_
_entity_poly.entity_id
_entity_poly.type
_entity_poly.pdbx_seq_one_letter_code
_entity_poly.pdbx_strand_id
1 'polypeptide(L)'
;MPIDKNTLFENYFSDFKNYDEVLKSNMSVNPNWEKLLSNLTQMGSSALTSKQEEMDWLMDENGVTYNVYNDPKGMHRAWKLNIVPFLIHQKEWDKIEKGLQQRSELLNLTLKDIYGKRELIKNGIVPQEVIYAHRGFLRQCDQIKYKTSKDLLIHSADLARGPDGQMWVVNDRTQAPSGMGYALENRYATSRILPDIFKDIHVKPPSPFFADFNKMLIDSAPQNKENPNIVILTPGPLNETYFEHAYMSSFLGYPLVAGNDLVVRSGKLWMKSLKELKQVDVILRRVDDVFMDPLELREDSYLGVAGLLDVVREQQVTIINPIGSGILENSGLIPFMNAICKYFFKEDLILPQIGSWWCGQKKERDYVLENLSNLVLKRIDRSNRENIFFCEFLKPKALENLKKEIIANPFVFVAQEKILFSTAPDFAKDKLEPRKVMCRTFSVAKGDGYSIMPGGLVRVASEREDLFVSNQRGGVSKDFWIITDEPQTNIQNYSWDNTCKISLSGINDLPSNTAENLYWSGRYLGRALVTARYIRTVLTKMSNEQYNKQGEQSESLLCLLKSVTHITSTFPGFVGKDGETTLKDPLKEILSILIDKNRPGSLAQTLSSFNNSYFTLRNLWSKDMWRVYDGIQKNWKLFVDDADENTSIQSLIKFLDKIITRLIAFMALIEESIMVEQGLLLYFIGLQSEQAMMRITKCRSLLVVSHSKQTQYEILEALLNSHESLNIYRYSYRSHLSTGNVLELILLNEEFPKSLTYQLKRIQKDVDKLPHSENIGAVTACQKFISEANSKIRNLNLDFLLELSADDTIIRENLDDSLTELSDLLHEMSLSLSDTYFNHSYQQKQLVDQNFPF
;
A
#
# COMPACT_ATOMS: atom_id res chain seq x y z
N MET A 1 -5.56 21.15 40.83
CA MET A 1 -4.53 20.64 41.74
C MET A 1 -3.18 21.19 41.31
N PRO A 2 -2.23 21.49 42.23
CA PRO A 2 -0.87 21.79 41.79
C PRO A 2 -0.31 20.55 41.07
N ILE A 3 0.00 20.70 39.78
CA ILE A 3 0.43 19.62 38.88
C ILE A 3 1.70 18.93 39.40
N ASP A 4 2.51 19.64 40.19
CA ASP A 4 3.76 19.14 40.80
C ASP A 4 3.59 17.96 41.79
N LYS A 5 2.36 17.65 42.24
CA LYS A 5 2.09 16.47 43.09
C LYS A 5 1.52 15.27 42.33
N ASN A 6 1.30 15.41 41.02
CA ASN A 6 0.75 14.36 40.19
C ASN A 6 1.89 13.55 39.54
N THR A 7 1.95 12.25 39.85
CA THR A 7 2.96 11.33 39.31
C THR A 7 2.96 11.27 37.78
N LEU A 8 1.84 11.60 37.13
CA LEU A 8 1.72 11.64 35.68
C LEU A 8 2.60 12.73 35.03
N PHE A 9 2.90 13.82 35.73
CA PHE A 9 3.71 14.95 35.25
C PHE A 9 5.10 15.00 35.90
N GLU A 10 5.51 13.90 36.55
CA GLU A 10 6.80 13.82 37.22
C GLU A 10 7.94 14.08 36.22
N ASN A 11 8.75 15.12 36.47
CA ASN A 11 9.83 15.60 35.59
C ASN A 11 9.37 16.09 34.20
N TYR A 12 8.09 16.42 34.02
CA TYR A 12 7.61 17.09 32.81
C TYR A 12 8.25 18.48 32.68
N PHE A 13 8.35 19.21 33.80
CA PHE A 13 8.83 20.60 33.84
C PHE A 13 10.32 20.76 34.17
N SER A 14 11.06 19.67 34.42
CA SER A 14 12.43 19.72 34.94
C SER A 14 13.45 20.38 34.00
N ASP A 15 13.19 20.37 32.69
CA ASP A 15 14.11 20.86 31.64
C ASP A 15 13.47 21.91 30.71
N PHE A 16 12.50 22.67 31.22
CA PHE A 16 11.84 23.70 30.43
C PHE A 16 12.83 24.79 29.99
N LYS A 17 13.11 24.85 28.68
CA LYS A 17 14.01 25.85 28.08
C LYS A 17 13.33 26.71 27.00
N ASN A 18 12.23 26.24 26.42
CA ASN A 18 11.56 26.83 25.24
C ASN A 18 10.04 26.80 25.42
N TYR A 19 9.28 27.32 24.45
CA TYR A 19 7.80 27.32 24.49
C TYR A 19 7.20 25.91 24.64
N ASP A 20 6.25 25.74 25.56
CA ASP A 20 5.46 24.52 25.73
C ASP A 20 3.97 24.86 25.60
N GLU A 21 3.19 23.97 25.00
CA GLU A 21 1.79 24.23 24.66
C GLU A 21 0.86 24.21 25.89
N VAL A 22 1.29 23.52 26.96
CA VAL A 22 0.58 23.44 28.24
C VAL A 22 0.97 24.58 29.18
N LEU A 23 2.20 25.10 29.10
CA LEU A 23 2.65 26.20 29.96
C LEU A 23 2.62 27.55 29.27
N LYS A 24 2.06 28.55 29.96
CA LYS A 24 2.25 29.96 29.61
C LYS A 24 3.66 30.41 30.02
N SER A 25 4.08 31.57 29.50
CA SER A 25 5.36 32.22 29.84
C SER A 25 5.54 32.51 31.34
N ASN A 26 4.45 32.62 32.10
CA ASN A 26 4.46 32.78 33.56
C ASN A 26 4.42 31.43 34.32
N MET A 27 4.68 30.31 33.64
CA MET A 27 4.61 28.94 34.18
C MET A 27 3.22 28.50 34.68
N SER A 28 2.16 29.26 34.40
CA SER A 28 0.78 28.81 34.65
C SER A 28 0.27 27.90 33.52
N VAL A 29 -0.67 27.02 33.84
CA VAL A 29 -1.31 26.13 32.85
C VAL A 29 -2.13 26.94 31.86
N ASN A 30 -2.06 26.57 30.59
CA ASN A 30 -2.91 27.12 29.54
C ASN A 30 -4.37 26.67 29.76
N PRO A 31 -5.34 27.59 29.94
CA PRO A 31 -6.75 27.25 30.17
C PRO A 31 -7.35 26.31 29.12
N ASN A 32 -6.87 26.40 27.87
CA ASN A 32 -7.30 25.53 26.77
C ASN A 32 -6.98 24.05 27.04
N TRP A 33 -5.95 23.76 27.83
CA TRP A 33 -5.51 22.41 28.17
C TRP A 33 -6.04 21.92 29.52
N GLU A 34 -6.52 22.81 30.42
CA GLU A 34 -6.91 22.45 31.78
C GLU A 34 -7.93 21.32 31.85
N LYS A 35 -8.98 21.36 31.01
CA LYS A 35 -10.00 20.32 30.97
C LYS A 35 -9.42 18.96 30.57
N LEU A 36 -8.61 18.92 29.52
CA LEU A 36 -7.98 17.69 29.06
C LEU A 36 -7.03 17.14 30.13
N LEU A 37 -6.18 17.98 30.71
CA LEU A 37 -5.22 17.57 31.73
C LEU A 37 -5.93 17.07 33.01
N SER A 38 -7.06 17.68 33.38
CA SER A 38 -7.92 17.20 34.47
C SER A 38 -8.48 15.81 34.15
N ASN A 39 -9.00 15.60 32.95
CA ASN A 39 -9.55 14.31 32.53
C ASN A 39 -8.48 13.21 32.49
N LEU A 40 -7.29 13.51 31.94
CA LEU A 40 -6.16 12.58 31.93
C LEU A 40 -5.67 12.26 33.35
N THR A 41 -5.63 13.26 34.23
CA THR A 41 -5.26 13.08 35.64
C THR A 41 -6.26 12.21 36.39
N GLN A 42 -7.56 12.43 36.17
CA GLN A 42 -8.64 11.66 36.79
C GLN A 42 -8.63 10.20 36.33
N MET A 43 -8.27 9.95 35.07
CA MET A 43 -8.12 8.61 34.51
C MET A 43 -6.95 7.85 35.14
N GLY A 44 -5.82 8.53 35.36
CA GLY A 44 -4.62 7.96 35.96
C GLY A 44 -3.75 7.16 34.97
N SER A 45 -2.49 6.95 35.35
CA SER A 45 -1.46 6.36 34.47
C SER A 45 -1.82 4.94 34.00
N SER A 46 -2.26 4.05 34.90
CA SER A 46 -2.57 2.66 34.54
C SER A 46 -3.68 2.53 33.49
N ALA A 47 -4.74 3.33 33.62
CA ALA A 47 -5.83 3.35 32.64
C ALA A 47 -5.39 3.98 31.30
N LEU A 48 -4.52 4.99 31.33
CA LEU A 48 -3.93 5.57 30.11
C LEU A 48 -3.03 4.56 29.38
N THR A 49 -2.23 3.78 30.09
CA THR A 49 -1.43 2.68 29.51
C THR A 49 -2.32 1.67 28.83
N SER A 50 -3.38 1.21 29.51
CA SER A 50 -4.38 0.32 28.91
C SER A 50 -5.03 0.92 27.67
N LYS A 51 -5.36 2.22 27.66
CA LYS A 51 -5.93 2.89 26.48
C LYS A 51 -4.92 3.09 25.35
N GLN A 52 -3.65 3.32 25.65
CA GLN A 52 -2.60 3.39 24.65
C GLN A 52 -2.39 2.00 24.00
N GLU A 53 -2.44 0.92 24.78
CA GLU A 53 -2.39 -0.45 24.25
C GLU A 53 -3.61 -0.77 23.38
N GLU A 54 -4.82 -0.36 23.79
CA GLU A 54 -6.03 -0.48 22.96
C GLU A 54 -5.91 0.33 21.66
N MET A 55 -5.30 1.52 21.70
CA MET A 55 -5.05 2.36 20.53
C MET A 55 -4.06 1.72 19.56
N ASP A 56 -2.93 1.24 20.08
CA ASP A 56 -1.91 0.55 19.29
C ASP A 56 -2.49 -0.70 18.64
N TRP A 57 -3.28 -1.47 19.39
CA TRP A 57 -4.03 -2.61 18.86
C TRP A 57 -4.99 -2.18 17.75
N LEU A 58 -5.81 -1.13 17.95
CA LEU A 58 -6.75 -0.67 16.94
C LEU A 58 -6.06 -0.21 15.64
N MET A 59 -4.90 0.44 15.75
CA MET A 59 -4.11 0.89 14.59
C MET A 59 -3.52 -0.28 13.81
N ASP A 60 -2.99 -1.28 14.51
CA ASP A 60 -2.50 -2.52 13.90
C ASP A 60 -3.64 -3.28 13.18
N GLU A 61 -4.80 -3.34 13.81
CA GLU A 61 -5.98 -4.04 13.31
C GLU A 61 -6.60 -3.36 12.08
N ASN A 62 -6.58 -2.02 12.04
CA ASN A 62 -6.94 -1.27 10.84
C ASN A 62 -5.80 -1.28 9.79
N GLY A 63 -4.63 -1.83 10.13
CA GLY A 63 -3.47 -1.96 9.28
C GLY A 63 -2.85 -0.62 8.89
N VAL A 64 -2.93 0.37 9.75
CA VAL A 64 -2.40 1.70 9.47
C VAL A 64 -0.88 1.62 9.44
N THR A 65 -0.28 1.78 8.25
CA THR A 65 1.17 1.64 8.06
C THR A 65 1.80 2.86 7.43
N TYR A 66 3.10 3.03 7.68
CA TYR A 66 3.97 3.93 6.95
C TYR A 66 5.23 3.17 6.52
N ASN A 67 5.41 2.99 5.20
CA ASN A 67 6.49 2.15 4.70
C ASN A 67 7.80 2.96 4.70
N VAL A 68 8.81 2.52 5.46
CA VAL A 68 10.13 3.17 5.47
C VAL A 68 11.00 2.52 4.39
N TYR A 69 11.50 3.33 3.44
CA TYR A 69 12.37 2.82 2.38
C TYR A 69 13.64 2.17 2.97
N ASN A 70 13.97 0.96 2.50
CA ASN A 70 15.15 0.18 2.91
C ASN A 70 15.21 -0.18 4.41
N ASP A 71 14.06 -0.30 5.10
CA ASP A 71 14.04 -0.71 6.52
C ASP A 71 14.39 -2.21 6.68
N PRO A 72 15.43 -2.57 7.45
CA PRO A 72 15.76 -3.97 7.74
C PRO A 72 14.66 -4.71 8.53
N LYS A 73 13.74 -4.00 9.19
CA LYS A 73 12.61 -4.61 9.94
C LYS A 73 11.42 -4.99 9.07
N GLY A 74 11.44 -4.63 7.79
CA GLY A 74 10.44 -5.00 6.79
C GLY A 74 9.58 -3.83 6.32
N MET A 75 8.73 -4.09 5.33
CA MET A 75 8.02 -3.08 4.55
C MET A 75 6.79 -2.44 5.24
N HIS A 76 6.44 -2.79 6.47
CA HIS A 76 5.16 -2.40 7.08
C HIS A 76 5.31 -1.98 8.54
N ARG A 77 5.86 -0.78 8.78
CA ARG A 77 5.91 -0.24 10.13
C ARG A 77 4.52 0.26 10.52
N ALA A 78 4.02 -0.25 11.64
CA ALA A 78 2.78 0.21 12.24
C ALA A 78 2.83 1.71 12.55
N TRP A 79 1.75 2.40 12.23
CA TRP A 79 1.54 3.80 12.57
C TRP A 79 1.29 3.95 14.06
N LYS A 80 2.11 4.77 14.73
CA LYS A 80 1.96 5.02 16.17
C LYS A 80 1.13 6.28 16.39
N LEU A 81 0.00 6.15 17.08
CA LEU A 81 -0.84 7.26 17.51
C LEU A 81 -0.77 7.40 19.02
N ASN A 82 -0.32 8.55 19.51
CA ASN A 82 -0.35 8.85 20.93
C ASN A 82 -1.79 9.13 21.39
N ILE A 83 -2.13 8.62 22.58
CA ILE A 83 -3.44 8.78 23.19
C ILE A 83 -3.75 10.25 23.56
N VAL A 84 -2.73 11.08 23.76
CA VAL A 84 -2.88 12.51 24.10
C VAL A 84 -2.97 13.35 22.83
N PRO A 85 -4.12 13.99 22.55
CA PRO A 85 -4.29 14.85 21.36
C PRO A 85 -3.53 16.17 21.50
N PHE A 86 -3.39 16.87 20.37
CA PHE A 86 -2.86 18.23 20.29
C PHE A 86 -3.99 19.24 20.08
N LEU A 87 -3.96 20.37 20.80
CA LEU A 87 -5.10 21.28 20.92
C LEU A 87 -4.73 22.69 20.47
N ILE A 88 -5.59 23.28 19.65
CA ILE A 88 -5.62 24.71 19.37
C ILE A 88 -7.05 25.22 19.57
N HIS A 89 -7.18 26.37 20.24
CA HIS A 89 -8.48 27.00 20.45
C HIS A 89 -8.93 27.75 19.20
N GLN A 90 -10.24 27.75 18.91
CA GLN A 90 -10.81 28.38 17.71
C GLN A 90 -10.35 29.82 17.48
N LYS A 91 -10.34 30.66 18.53
CA LYS A 91 -9.88 32.06 18.45
C LYS A 91 -8.47 32.21 17.87
N GLU A 92 -7.57 31.27 18.17
CA GLU A 92 -6.23 31.25 17.59
C GLU A 92 -6.27 30.68 16.18
N TRP A 93 -7.02 29.58 16.00
CA TRP A 93 -7.20 28.94 14.71
C TRP A 93 -7.75 29.88 13.65
N ASP A 94 -8.65 30.81 13.99
CA ASP A 94 -9.20 31.80 13.04
C ASP A 94 -8.13 32.64 12.34
N LYS A 95 -7.05 32.99 13.07
CA LYS A 95 -5.90 33.72 12.48
C LYS A 95 -5.07 32.79 11.60
N ILE A 96 -4.86 31.55 12.04
CA ILE A 96 -4.11 30.53 11.29
C ILE A 96 -4.84 30.21 9.99
N GLU A 97 -6.14 29.97 10.05
CA GLU A 97 -7.03 29.68 8.92
C GLU A 97 -6.97 30.79 7.88
N LYS A 98 -7.13 32.06 8.28
CA LYS A 98 -7.00 33.22 7.37
C LYS A 98 -5.63 33.30 6.71
N GLY A 99 -4.56 33.06 7.47
CA GLY A 99 -3.21 33.07 6.92
C GLY A 99 -2.91 31.90 6.00
N LEU A 100 -3.49 30.73 6.26
CA LEU A 100 -3.41 29.58 5.35
C LEU A 100 -4.18 29.85 4.05
N GLN A 101 -5.36 30.49 4.11
CA GLN A 101 -6.11 30.91 2.92
C GLN A 101 -5.31 31.91 2.07
N GLN A 102 -4.76 32.96 2.69
CA GLN A 102 -3.88 33.92 2.01
C GLN A 102 -2.69 33.21 1.36
N ARG A 103 -2.06 32.29 2.09
CA ARG A 103 -0.88 31.57 1.60
C ARG A 103 -1.20 30.63 0.45
N SER A 104 -2.31 29.90 0.49
CA SER A 104 -2.76 29.05 -0.62
C SER A 104 -3.03 29.87 -1.87
N GLU A 105 -3.69 31.01 -1.75
CA GLU A 105 -3.93 31.92 -2.89
C GLU A 105 -2.63 32.53 -3.41
N LEU A 106 -1.70 32.90 -2.52
CA LEU A 106 -0.39 33.42 -2.90
C LEU A 106 0.39 32.41 -3.73
N LEU A 107 0.43 31.14 -3.30
CA LEU A 107 1.11 30.06 -4.01
C LEU A 107 0.40 29.74 -5.33
N ASN A 108 -0.92 29.78 -5.38
CA ASN A 108 -1.71 29.64 -6.61
C ASN A 108 -1.32 30.71 -7.65
N LEU A 109 -1.31 31.99 -7.26
CA LEU A 109 -0.91 33.09 -8.15
C LEU A 109 0.57 32.99 -8.56
N THR A 110 1.43 32.53 -7.66
CA THR A 110 2.85 32.30 -7.94
C THR A 110 3.02 31.19 -8.99
N LEU A 111 2.29 30.08 -8.89
CA LEU A 111 2.31 29.00 -9.87
C LEU A 111 1.86 29.49 -11.25
N LYS A 112 0.75 30.23 -11.26
CA LYS A 112 0.18 30.84 -12.46
C LYS A 112 1.16 31.80 -13.14
N ASP A 113 1.90 32.58 -12.35
CA ASP A 113 2.88 33.50 -12.89
C ASP A 113 4.11 32.78 -13.47
N ILE A 114 4.67 31.80 -12.74
CA ILE A 114 5.87 31.05 -13.13
C ILE A 114 5.70 30.32 -14.48
N TYR A 115 4.54 29.70 -14.71
CA TYR A 115 4.22 29.03 -15.98
C TYR A 115 3.45 29.92 -16.97
N GLY A 116 3.24 31.19 -16.63
CA GLY A 116 2.47 32.16 -17.41
C GLY A 116 3.29 33.38 -17.79
N LYS A 117 2.89 34.54 -17.24
CA LYS A 117 3.45 35.85 -17.62
C LYS A 117 4.85 36.12 -17.07
N ARG A 118 5.21 35.49 -15.96
CA ARG A 118 6.50 35.60 -15.25
C ARG A 118 6.83 37.02 -14.82
N GLU A 119 5.83 37.75 -14.34
CA GLU A 119 5.97 39.11 -13.82
C GLU A 119 6.87 39.16 -12.58
N LEU A 120 6.86 38.14 -11.72
CA LEU A 120 7.73 38.06 -10.55
C LEU A 120 9.21 38.07 -10.93
N ILE A 121 9.56 37.38 -12.03
CA ILE A 121 10.94 37.33 -12.56
C ILE A 121 11.25 38.63 -13.32
N LYS A 122 10.36 39.08 -14.21
CA LYS A 122 10.53 40.29 -15.03
C LYS A 122 10.72 41.55 -14.19
N ASN A 123 10.02 41.65 -13.05
CA ASN A 123 10.10 42.77 -12.13
C ASN A 123 11.22 42.61 -11.09
N GLY A 124 12.02 41.54 -11.14
CA GLY A 124 13.14 41.30 -10.23
C GLY A 124 12.74 40.97 -8.79
N ILE A 125 11.51 40.53 -8.55
CA ILE A 125 11.02 40.13 -7.22
C ILE A 125 11.59 38.77 -6.83
N VAL A 126 11.60 37.83 -7.78
CA VAL A 126 12.18 36.49 -7.63
C VAL A 126 13.35 36.36 -8.61
N PRO A 127 14.57 36.05 -8.14
CA PRO A 127 15.70 35.80 -9.03
C PRO A 127 15.42 34.61 -9.96
N GLN A 128 15.81 34.76 -11.24
CA GLN A 128 15.57 33.75 -12.27
C GLN A 128 16.22 32.39 -11.93
N GLU A 129 17.34 32.39 -11.21
CA GLU A 129 18.08 31.20 -10.82
C GLU A 129 17.29 30.33 -9.83
N VAL A 130 16.43 30.95 -8.99
CA VAL A 130 15.56 30.22 -8.07
C VAL A 130 14.57 29.35 -8.85
N ILE A 131 14.10 29.81 -10.02
CA ILE A 131 13.12 29.08 -10.84
C ILE A 131 13.81 28.22 -11.91
N TYR A 132 14.56 28.83 -12.82
CA TYR A 132 15.06 28.16 -14.03
C TYR A 132 16.20 27.18 -13.78
N ALA A 133 16.94 27.32 -12.68
CA ALA A 133 17.97 26.35 -12.31
C ALA A 133 17.40 25.19 -11.45
N HIS A 134 16.15 25.29 -10.99
CA HIS A 134 15.52 24.26 -10.18
C HIS A 134 14.89 23.18 -11.06
N ARG A 135 15.24 21.91 -10.81
CA ARG A 135 14.74 20.76 -11.60
C ARG A 135 13.23 20.56 -11.53
N GLY A 136 12.58 21.05 -10.47
CA GLY A 136 11.12 21.03 -10.35
C GLY A 136 10.40 22.02 -11.28
N PHE A 137 11.11 22.93 -11.96
CA PHE A 137 10.52 23.76 -13.01
C PHE A 137 10.51 22.96 -14.32
N LEU A 138 9.32 22.48 -14.70
CA LEU A 138 9.14 21.64 -15.87
C LEU A 138 8.80 22.50 -17.08
N ARG A 139 9.77 22.70 -17.98
CA ARG A 139 9.59 23.55 -19.18
C ARG A 139 8.42 23.08 -20.05
N GLN A 140 8.17 21.77 -20.06
CA GLN A 140 7.08 21.11 -20.76
C GLN A 140 5.70 21.59 -20.27
N CYS A 141 5.60 22.11 -19.04
CA CYS A 141 4.37 22.63 -18.45
C CYS A 141 4.12 24.12 -18.75
N ASP A 142 4.99 24.79 -19.49
CA ASP A 142 4.83 26.21 -19.83
C ASP A 142 3.54 26.47 -20.63
N GLN A 143 2.82 27.53 -20.26
CA GLN A 143 1.58 27.98 -20.90
C GLN A 143 0.43 26.95 -20.95
N ILE A 144 0.49 25.86 -20.17
CA ILE A 144 -0.66 24.96 -20.04
C ILE A 144 -1.79 25.71 -19.34
N LYS A 145 -3.00 25.64 -19.92
CA LYS A 145 -4.20 26.30 -19.39
C LYS A 145 -5.11 25.27 -18.73
N TYR A 146 -5.45 25.51 -17.47
CA TYR A 146 -6.42 24.72 -16.72
C TYR A 146 -7.78 25.43 -16.70
N LYS A 147 -8.87 24.65 -16.69
CA LYS A 147 -10.27 25.13 -16.59
C LYS A 147 -10.84 25.07 -15.17
N THR A 148 -10.00 24.71 -14.21
CA THR A 148 -10.36 24.58 -12.80
C THR A 148 -10.55 25.95 -12.15
N SER A 149 -11.19 25.99 -10.98
CA SER A 149 -11.42 27.22 -10.22
C SER A 149 -10.11 27.94 -9.84
N LYS A 150 -9.06 27.15 -9.60
CA LYS A 150 -7.70 27.58 -9.24
C LYS A 150 -6.69 26.70 -9.98
N ASP A 151 -5.46 27.18 -10.14
CA ASP A 151 -4.36 26.39 -10.72
C ASP A 151 -3.78 25.44 -9.65
N LEU A 152 -3.63 25.90 -8.40
CA LEU A 152 -3.24 25.05 -7.27
C LEU A 152 -4.49 24.59 -6.49
N LEU A 153 -4.86 23.33 -6.58
CA LEU A 153 -6.11 22.83 -6.01
C LEU A 153 -5.98 22.32 -4.57
N ILE A 154 -4.85 21.70 -4.25
CA ILE A 154 -4.54 21.18 -2.92
C ILE A 154 -3.25 21.82 -2.43
N HIS A 155 -3.24 22.35 -1.22
CA HIS A 155 -2.02 22.85 -0.59
C HIS A 155 -1.95 22.38 0.85
N SER A 156 -0.77 21.99 1.28
CA SER A 156 -0.50 21.64 2.67
C SER A 156 0.68 22.44 3.22
N ALA A 157 0.50 22.99 4.42
CA ALA A 157 1.52 23.76 5.12
C ALA A 157 1.95 23.05 6.40
N ASP A 158 3.25 22.85 6.55
CA ASP A 158 3.89 22.41 7.79
C ASP A 158 4.07 23.64 8.70
N LEU A 159 3.40 23.62 9.85
CA LEU A 159 3.41 24.67 10.87
C LEU A 159 4.14 24.19 12.12
N ALA A 160 4.89 25.09 12.74
CA ALA A 160 5.44 24.89 14.07
C ALA A 160 5.36 26.19 14.86
N ARG A 161 5.16 26.10 16.18
CA ARG A 161 5.17 27.28 17.03
C ARG A 161 6.60 27.66 17.38
N GLY A 162 6.92 28.94 17.19
CA GLY A 162 8.22 29.50 17.53
C GLY A 162 8.33 29.87 19.02
N PRO A 163 9.54 30.25 19.49
CA PRO A 163 9.75 30.75 20.86
C PRO A 163 8.94 32.01 21.20
N ASP A 164 8.52 32.77 20.19
CA ASP A 164 7.67 33.96 20.31
C ASP A 164 6.18 33.63 20.51
N GLY A 165 5.82 32.34 20.52
CA GLY A 165 4.46 31.86 20.69
C GLY A 165 3.58 31.97 19.44
N GLN A 166 4.10 32.48 18.32
CA GLN A 166 3.36 32.54 17.05
C GLN A 166 3.49 31.21 16.29
N MET A 167 2.52 30.92 15.42
CA MET A 167 2.59 29.79 14.50
C MET A 167 3.31 30.21 13.22
N TRP A 168 4.40 29.51 12.89
CA TRP A 168 5.24 29.79 11.73
C TRP A 168 5.07 28.73 10.66
N VAL A 169 5.08 29.14 9.40
CA VAL A 169 5.16 28.20 8.28
C VAL A 169 6.61 27.77 8.07
N VAL A 170 6.83 26.46 8.14
CA VAL A 170 8.15 25.83 7.99
C VAL A 170 8.37 25.36 6.56
N ASN A 171 7.40 24.67 5.97
CA ASN A 171 7.46 24.21 4.58
C ASN A 171 6.06 24.17 3.95
N ASP A 172 6.03 24.27 2.63
CA ASP A 172 4.82 24.06 1.81
C ASP A 172 4.94 22.76 1.01
N ARG A 173 3.79 22.12 0.79
CA ARG A 173 3.63 20.92 -0.03
C ARG A 173 2.51 21.14 -1.04
N THR A 174 2.86 21.03 -2.31
CA THR A 174 2.01 21.43 -3.45
C THR A 174 2.04 20.41 -4.58
N GLN A 175 2.89 19.40 -4.51
CA GLN A 175 2.95 18.34 -5.52
C GLN A 175 1.85 17.29 -5.28
N ALA A 176 2.09 16.36 -4.35
CA ALA A 176 1.13 15.34 -3.92
C ALA A 176 1.09 15.26 -2.38
N PRO A 177 0.59 16.30 -1.68
CA PRO A 177 0.68 16.37 -0.21
C PRO A 177 -0.02 15.19 0.46
N SER A 178 0.69 14.49 1.35
CA SER A 178 0.18 13.37 2.18
C SER A 178 -0.11 13.80 3.62
N GLY A 179 -1.08 13.11 4.22
CA GLY A 179 -1.42 13.15 5.64
C GLY A 179 -2.90 13.31 5.93
N MET A 180 -3.75 13.57 4.92
CA MET A 180 -5.19 13.78 5.14
C MET A 180 -5.87 12.49 5.60
N GLY A 181 -5.56 11.36 4.94
CA GLY A 181 -6.10 10.05 5.33
C GLY A 181 -5.65 9.61 6.72
N TYR A 182 -4.38 9.87 7.08
CA TYR A 182 -3.88 9.63 8.44
C TYR A 182 -4.57 10.52 9.47
N ALA A 183 -4.80 11.81 9.18
CA ALA A 183 -5.50 12.71 10.09
C ALA A 183 -6.96 12.26 10.32
N LEU A 184 -7.63 11.79 9.28
CA LEU A 184 -8.98 11.24 9.37
C LEU A 184 -9.01 9.94 10.19
N GLU A 185 -8.09 9.02 9.94
CA GLU A 185 -7.98 7.77 10.69
C GLU A 185 -7.62 7.98 12.16
N ASN A 186 -6.72 8.94 12.44
CA ASN A 186 -6.39 9.34 13.81
C ASN A 186 -7.65 9.81 14.55
N ARG A 187 -8.45 10.69 13.93
CA ARG A 187 -9.69 11.19 14.52
C ARG A 187 -10.67 10.06 14.79
N TYR A 188 -10.83 9.14 13.84
CA TYR A 188 -11.70 7.97 13.99
C TYR A 188 -11.26 7.11 15.17
N ALA A 189 -9.99 6.74 15.24
CA ALA A 189 -9.44 5.91 16.32
C ALA A 189 -9.53 6.59 17.69
N THR A 190 -9.12 7.85 17.81
CA THR A 190 -9.21 8.62 19.06
C THR A 190 -10.64 8.74 19.55
N SER A 191 -11.61 9.03 18.66
CA SER A 191 -13.03 9.11 19.04
C SER A 191 -13.62 7.79 19.55
N ARG A 192 -13.09 6.66 19.10
CA ARG A 192 -13.53 5.32 19.50
C ARG A 192 -12.94 4.89 20.84
N ILE A 193 -11.67 5.20 21.10
CA ILE A 193 -10.96 4.75 22.31
C ILE A 193 -11.22 5.68 23.51
N LEU A 194 -11.41 6.98 23.28
CA LEU A 194 -11.53 7.98 24.36
C LEU A 194 -12.89 8.71 24.42
N PRO A 195 -14.05 8.05 24.26
CA PRO A 195 -15.34 8.74 24.16
C PRO A 195 -15.65 9.63 25.37
N ASP A 196 -15.23 9.22 26.58
CA ASP A 196 -15.45 9.98 27.81
C ASP A 196 -14.65 11.28 27.86
N ILE A 197 -13.44 11.32 27.27
CA ILE A 197 -12.61 12.53 27.23
C ILE A 197 -13.21 13.57 26.26
N PHE A 198 -13.92 13.13 25.22
CA PHE A 198 -14.61 14.02 24.27
C PHE A 198 -15.83 14.72 24.88
N LYS A 199 -16.47 14.14 25.90
CA LYS A 199 -17.80 14.59 26.36
C LYS A 199 -17.83 16.07 26.75
N ASP A 200 -16.77 16.56 27.36
CA ASP A 200 -16.67 17.92 27.90
C ASP A 200 -15.74 18.86 27.08
N ILE A 201 -15.27 18.38 25.92
CA ILE A 201 -14.38 19.10 25.00
C ILE A 201 -15.04 19.17 23.62
N HIS A 202 -15.46 20.37 23.22
CA HIS A 202 -16.15 20.57 21.94
C HIS A 202 -15.14 20.68 20.79
N VAL A 203 -14.88 19.56 20.11
CA VAL A 203 -13.94 19.46 19.00
C VAL A 203 -14.65 19.66 17.66
N LYS A 204 -14.11 20.49 16.76
CA LYS A 204 -14.64 20.64 15.40
C LYS A 204 -14.43 19.37 14.56
N PRO A 205 -15.47 18.88 13.84
CA PRO A 205 -15.33 17.74 12.96
C PRO A 205 -14.63 18.11 11.63
N PRO A 206 -13.80 17.23 11.06
CA PRO A 206 -13.16 17.46 9.76
C PRO A 206 -14.11 17.19 8.56
N SER A 207 -15.29 16.61 8.78
CA SER A 207 -16.21 16.16 7.73
C SER A 207 -16.56 17.24 6.68
N PRO A 208 -16.83 18.51 7.03
CA PRO A 208 -17.12 19.55 6.03
C PRO A 208 -15.98 19.78 5.03
N PHE A 209 -14.73 19.66 5.49
CA PHE A 209 -13.56 19.77 4.61
C PHE A 209 -13.52 18.63 3.58
N PHE A 210 -13.84 17.40 3.97
CA PHE A 210 -13.87 16.27 3.03
C PHE A 210 -15.05 16.35 2.04
N ALA A 211 -16.17 16.95 2.45
CA ALA A 211 -17.26 17.25 1.52
C ALA A 211 -16.82 18.29 0.47
N ASP A 212 -16.15 19.37 0.92
CA ASP A 212 -15.55 20.36 0.02
C ASP A 212 -14.47 19.75 -0.89
N PHE A 213 -13.65 18.84 -0.36
CA PHE A 213 -12.64 18.12 -1.12
C PHE A 213 -13.25 17.27 -2.23
N ASN A 214 -14.27 16.46 -1.91
CA ASN A 214 -14.96 15.64 -2.90
C ASN A 214 -15.64 16.49 -3.97
N LYS A 215 -16.28 17.59 -3.56
CA LYS A 215 -16.89 18.54 -4.48
C LYS A 215 -15.86 19.17 -5.41
N MET A 216 -14.69 19.56 -4.91
CA MET A 216 -13.59 20.10 -5.73
C MET A 216 -13.11 19.10 -6.78
N LEU A 217 -13.06 17.80 -6.46
CA LEU A 217 -12.70 16.75 -7.44
C LEU A 217 -13.75 16.65 -8.56
N ILE A 218 -15.05 16.70 -8.22
CA ILE A 218 -16.16 16.65 -9.19
C ILE A 218 -16.16 17.91 -10.08
N ASP A 219 -16.05 19.09 -9.48
CA ASP A 219 -16.06 20.38 -10.16
C ASP A 219 -14.83 20.59 -11.08
N SER A 220 -13.79 19.76 -10.94
CA SER A 220 -12.55 19.84 -11.72
C SER A 220 -12.63 19.17 -13.10
N ALA A 221 -13.75 18.52 -13.44
CA ALA A 221 -13.91 17.81 -14.71
C ALA A 221 -13.89 18.77 -15.93
N PRO A 222 -13.10 18.51 -17.00
CA PRO A 222 -12.90 19.46 -18.11
C PRO A 222 -14.13 19.93 -18.91
N GLN A 223 -15.28 19.24 -18.74
CA GLN A 223 -16.55 19.52 -19.40
C GLN A 223 -17.72 19.70 -18.42
N ASN A 224 -17.45 19.91 -17.13
CA ASN A 224 -18.47 19.97 -16.07
C ASN A 224 -19.50 18.83 -16.17
N LYS A 225 -19.01 17.61 -16.43
CA LYS A 225 -19.84 16.41 -16.45
C LYS A 225 -20.47 16.23 -15.08
N GLU A 226 -21.77 15.91 -15.02
CA GLU A 226 -22.45 15.68 -13.75
C GLU A 226 -21.88 14.47 -12.98
N ASN A 227 -21.42 13.44 -13.70
CA ASN A 227 -20.80 12.23 -13.14
C ASN A 227 -19.44 11.97 -13.81
N PRO A 228 -18.38 12.68 -13.42
CA PRO A 228 -17.06 12.48 -13.99
C PRO A 228 -16.42 11.18 -13.50
N ASN A 229 -15.66 10.50 -14.37
CA ASN A 229 -14.87 9.36 -13.97
C ASN A 229 -13.57 9.83 -13.30
N ILE A 230 -13.54 9.77 -11.97
CA ILE A 230 -12.42 10.22 -11.13
C ILE A 230 -11.62 8.99 -10.66
N VAL A 231 -10.30 9.03 -10.77
CA VAL A 231 -9.40 7.96 -10.31
C VAL A 231 -8.30 8.50 -9.39
N ILE A 232 -7.80 7.67 -8.48
CA ILE A 232 -6.63 7.97 -7.65
C ILE A 232 -5.41 7.25 -8.24
N LEU A 233 -4.46 8.01 -8.78
CA LEU A 233 -3.23 7.44 -9.34
C LEU A 233 -2.20 7.21 -8.24
N THR A 234 -1.79 5.96 -8.04
CA THR A 234 -0.81 5.56 -7.02
C THR A 234 0.49 5.03 -7.64
N PRO A 235 1.65 5.32 -7.03
CA PRO A 235 2.91 4.66 -7.39
C PRO A 235 2.99 3.18 -6.96
N GLY A 236 1.99 2.70 -6.19
CA GLY A 236 1.88 1.31 -5.77
C GLY A 236 2.36 1.01 -4.34
N PRO A 237 2.28 -0.26 -3.92
CA PRO A 237 2.54 -0.75 -2.55
C PRO A 237 3.85 -0.33 -1.90
N LEU A 238 4.90 -0.13 -2.70
CA LEU A 238 6.24 0.16 -2.20
C LEU A 238 6.39 1.61 -1.68
N ASN A 239 5.40 2.46 -1.92
CA ASN A 239 5.43 3.84 -1.50
C ASN A 239 5.13 4.02 0.00
N GLU A 240 5.80 4.99 0.62
CA GLU A 240 5.71 5.27 2.06
C GLU A 240 4.29 5.59 2.56
N THR A 241 3.45 6.22 1.72
CA THR A 241 2.07 6.60 2.08
C THR A 241 1.00 5.79 1.34
N TYR A 242 1.32 4.58 0.88
CA TYR A 242 0.36 3.74 0.14
C TYR A 242 -0.94 3.48 0.93
N PHE A 243 -0.84 3.31 2.27
CA PHE A 243 -2.00 3.17 3.15
C PHE A 243 -3.01 4.31 2.92
N GLU A 244 -2.55 5.56 2.90
CA GLU A 244 -3.42 6.73 2.70
C GLU A 244 -4.08 6.70 1.32
N HIS A 245 -3.39 6.23 0.28
CA HIS A 245 -3.95 6.16 -1.07
C HIS A 245 -5.12 5.18 -1.12
N ALA A 246 -4.93 3.99 -0.57
CA ALA A 246 -5.97 2.97 -0.47
C ALA A 246 -7.12 3.42 0.44
N TYR A 247 -6.81 4.02 1.58
CA TYR A 247 -7.81 4.55 2.51
C TYR A 247 -8.68 5.63 1.87
N MET A 248 -8.07 6.59 1.18
CA MET A 248 -8.79 7.66 0.47
C MET A 248 -9.62 7.12 -0.70
N SER A 249 -9.15 6.08 -1.40
CA SER A 249 -9.92 5.39 -2.44
C SER A 249 -11.20 4.78 -1.85
N SER A 250 -11.09 4.02 -0.76
CA SER A 250 -12.26 3.43 -0.09
C SER A 250 -13.17 4.49 0.53
N PHE A 251 -12.61 5.57 1.09
CA PHE A 251 -13.38 6.64 1.73
C PHE A 251 -14.18 7.50 0.73
N LEU A 252 -13.58 7.85 -0.42
CA LEU A 252 -14.23 8.64 -1.46
C LEU A 252 -15.04 7.80 -2.46
N GLY A 253 -14.75 6.50 -2.55
CA GLY A 253 -15.38 5.60 -3.53
C GLY A 253 -14.80 5.68 -4.94
N TYR A 254 -13.58 6.21 -5.11
CA TYR A 254 -12.91 6.29 -6.41
C TYR A 254 -11.94 5.13 -6.64
N PRO A 255 -11.83 4.59 -7.88
CA PRO A 255 -10.86 3.55 -8.19
C PRO A 255 -9.41 3.96 -7.89
N LEU A 256 -8.67 3.08 -7.23
CA LEU A 256 -7.23 3.19 -7.06
C LEU A 256 -6.54 2.53 -8.26
N VAL A 257 -5.77 3.30 -9.03
CA VAL A 257 -5.15 2.84 -10.28
C VAL A 257 -3.66 3.11 -10.28
N ALA A 258 -2.88 2.24 -10.91
CA ALA A 258 -1.46 2.46 -11.20
C ALA A 258 -1.26 2.94 -12.64
N GLY A 259 -0.04 3.37 -12.99
CA GLY A 259 0.25 3.87 -14.35
C GLY A 259 -0.08 2.86 -15.46
N ASN A 260 0.14 1.56 -15.20
CA ASN A 260 -0.16 0.47 -16.13
C ASN A 260 -1.67 0.21 -16.34
N ASP A 261 -2.53 0.69 -15.44
CA ASP A 261 -4.00 0.64 -15.59
C ASP A 261 -4.52 1.69 -16.57
N LEU A 262 -3.70 2.66 -16.92
CA LEU A 262 -4.09 3.79 -17.75
C LEU A 262 -3.39 3.73 -19.12
N VAL A 263 -4.05 4.30 -20.12
CA VAL A 263 -3.50 4.40 -21.47
C VAL A 263 -4.02 5.65 -22.16
N VAL A 264 -3.14 6.34 -22.87
CA VAL A 264 -3.52 7.44 -23.75
C VAL A 264 -3.84 6.88 -25.14
N ARG A 265 -5.02 7.20 -25.66
CA ARG A 265 -5.45 6.78 -27.00
C ARG A 265 -6.38 7.84 -27.60
N SER A 266 -6.11 8.23 -28.84
CA SER A 266 -6.93 9.20 -29.59
C SER A 266 -7.16 10.52 -28.84
N GLY A 267 -6.09 11.08 -28.26
CA GLY A 267 -6.13 12.37 -27.53
C GLY A 267 -6.80 12.31 -26.15
N LYS A 268 -7.19 11.13 -25.68
CA LYS A 268 -7.90 10.94 -24.40
C LYS A 268 -7.18 9.95 -23.50
N LEU A 269 -7.39 10.11 -22.19
CA LEU A 269 -6.94 9.15 -21.19
C LEU A 269 -8.03 8.12 -20.90
N TRP A 270 -7.63 6.86 -20.88
CA TRP A 270 -8.52 5.74 -20.65
C TRP A 270 -8.00 4.86 -19.51
N MET A 271 -8.91 4.36 -18.68
CA MET A 271 -8.67 3.27 -17.75
C MET A 271 -8.97 1.95 -18.46
N LYS A 272 -8.05 0.99 -18.35
CA LYS A 272 -8.22 -0.38 -18.81
C LYS A 272 -9.16 -1.09 -17.84
N SER A 273 -10.34 -1.46 -18.32
CA SER A 273 -11.26 -2.32 -17.57
C SER A 273 -11.36 -3.69 -18.23
N LEU A 274 -12.02 -4.64 -17.56
CA LEU A 274 -12.24 -5.98 -18.10
C LEU A 274 -13.02 -6.00 -19.43
N LYS A 275 -13.97 -5.07 -19.62
CA LYS A 275 -14.81 -5.05 -20.84
C LYS A 275 -14.31 -4.07 -21.89
N GLU A 276 -14.08 -2.82 -21.48
CA GLU A 276 -13.79 -1.72 -22.41
C GLU A 276 -12.86 -0.66 -21.81
N LEU A 277 -12.39 0.25 -22.67
CA LEU A 277 -11.65 1.41 -22.20
C LEU A 277 -12.64 2.44 -21.65
N LYS A 278 -12.50 2.82 -20.37
CA LYS A 278 -13.34 3.86 -19.76
C LYS A 278 -12.60 5.18 -19.70
N GLN A 279 -13.16 6.23 -20.31
CA GLN A 279 -12.50 7.53 -20.32
C GLN A 279 -12.35 8.06 -18.89
N VAL A 280 -11.17 8.54 -18.53
CA VAL A 280 -10.88 9.18 -17.24
C VAL A 280 -10.98 10.68 -17.42
N ASP A 281 -11.72 11.35 -16.53
CA ASP A 281 -11.95 12.79 -16.57
C ASP A 281 -11.04 13.55 -15.60
N VAL A 282 -10.79 12.97 -14.42
CA VAL A 282 -9.99 13.59 -13.35
C VAL A 282 -9.08 12.56 -12.69
N ILE A 283 -7.83 12.95 -12.44
CA ILE A 283 -6.85 12.16 -11.69
C ILE A 283 -6.49 12.90 -10.40
N LEU A 284 -6.79 12.32 -9.25
CA LEU A 284 -6.14 12.68 -7.99
C LEU A 284 -4.79 11.95 -7.94
N ARG A 285 -3.69 12.66 -8.21
CA ARG A 285 -2.37 12.01 -8.30
C ARG A 285 -1.69 11.90 -6.94
N ARG A 286 -1.02 10.77 -6.73
CA ARG A 286 -0.12 10.50 -5.61
C ARG A 286 1.32 10.22 -6.07
N VAL A 287 1.62 10.62 -7.31
CA VAL A 287 2.88 10.42 -8.01
C VAL A 287 3.52 11.80 -8.26
N ASP A 288 4.83 11.90 -8.04
CA ASP A 288 5.59 13.13 -8.24
C ASP A 288 5.64 13.53 -9.72
N ASP A 289 5.78 14.83 -10.00
CA ASP A 289 5.61 15.44 -11.34
C ASP A 289 6.41 14.73 -12.42
N VAL A 290 7.71 14.56 -12.19
CA VAL A 290 8.65 14.04 -13.20
C VAL A 290 8.30 12.61 -13.62
N PHE A 291 7.60 11.85 -12.79
CA PHE A 291 7.24 10.47 -13.09
C PHE A 291 5.92 10.32 -13.83
N MET A 292 5.16 11.41 -14.03
CA MET A 292 3.79 11.36 -14.57
C MET A 292 3.70 11.00 -16.06
N ASP A 293 4.72 11.34 -16.85
CA ASP A 293 4.75 11.07 -18.29
C ASP A 293 6.16 10.68 -18.76
N PRO A 294 6.41 9.40 -19.09
CA PRO A 294 7.72 8.97 -19.56
C PRO A 294 8.09 9.45 -20.96
N LEU A 295 7.15 9.91 -21.79
CA LEU A 295 7.49 10.42 -23.14
C LEU A 295 8.12 11.81 -23.09
N GLU A 296 7.72 12.64 -22.14
CA GLU A 296 8.13 14.05 -22.10
C GLU A 296 8.93 14.45 -20.87
N LEU A 297 8.81 13.72 -19.75
CA LEU A 297 9.43 14.06 -18.48
C LEU A 297 10.58 13.12 -18.17
N ARG A 298 10.30 11.94 -17.63
CA ARG A 298 11.32 10.98 -17.17
C ARG A 298 11.14 9.63 -17.87
N GLU A 299 12.02 9.35 -18.82
CA GLU A 299 11.97 8.19 -19.72
C GLU A 299 12.00 6.81 -19.01
N ASP A 300 12.68 6.70 -17.87
CA ASP A 300 12.76 5.47 -17.06
C ASP A 300 11.60 5.33 -16.05
N SER A 301 10.58 6.19 -16.12
CA SER A 301 9.41 6.11 -15.25
C SER A 301 8.42 5.03 -15.68
N TYR A 302 8.10 4.14 -14.75
CA TYR A 302 7.01 3.15 -14.87
C TYR A 302 5.74 3.54 -14.09
N LEU A 303 5.73 4.71 -13.45
CA LEU A 303 4.64 5.12 -12.53
C LEU A 303 3.56 5.95 -13.21
N GLY A 304 3.92 6.67 -14.28
CA GLY A 304 3.04 7.54 -15.04
C GLY A 304 2.43 6.87 -16.26
N VAL A 305 1.93 7.70 -17.19
CA VAL A 305 1.28 7.24 -18.42
C VAL A 305 1.91 7.98 -19.60
N ALA A 306 2.38 7.23 -20.59
CA ALA A 306 2.97 7.78 -21.80
C ALA A 306 1.97 8.67 -22.54
N GLY A 307 2.34 9.93 -22.79
CA GLY A 307 1.53 10.91 -23.54
C GLY A 307 0.47 11.61 -22.69
N LEU A 308 0.51 11.45 -21.36
CA LEU A 308 -0.43 12.09 -20.45
C LEU A 308 -0.39 13.61 -20.54
N LEU A 309 0.80 14.20 -20.70
CA LEU A 309 0.94 15.66 -20.71
C LEU A 309 0.28 16.29 -21.94
N ASP A 310 0.30 15.62 -23.09
CA ASP A 310 -0.44 16.03 -24.28
C ASP A 310 -1.96 16.04 -24.05
N VAL A 311 -2.51 15.00 -23.41
CA VAL A 311 -3.95 14.95 -23.06
C VAL A 311 -4.34 16.08 -22.10
N VAL A 312 -3.44 16.45 -21.18
CA VAL A 312 -3.62 17.58 -20.27
C VAL A 312 -3.63 18.90 -21.05
N ARG A 313 -2.72 19.09 -22.03
CA ARG A 313 -2.70 20.28 -22.89
C ARG A 313 -3.97 20.42 -23.72
N GLU A 314 -4.51 19.31 -24.20
CA GLU A 314 -5.80 19.27 -24.92
C GLU A 314 -7.03 19.41 -24.00
N GLN A 315 -6.82 19.55 -22.68
CA GLN A 315 -7.88 19.69 -21.68
C GLN A 315 -8.89 18.54 -21.73
N GLN A 316 -8.44 17.33 -22.03
CA GLN A 316 -9.29 16.13 -22.03
C GLN A 316 -9.30 15.43 -20.67
N VAL A 317 -8.32 15.73 -19.80
CA VAL A 317 -8.22 15.23 -18.43
C VAL A 317 -7.69 16.33 -17.50
N THR A 318 -8.17 16.37 -16.26
CA THR A 318 -7.62 17.23 -15.20
C THR A 318 -6.78 16.42 -14.22
N ILE A 319 -5.59 16.93 -13.87
CA ILE A 319 -4.71 16.30 -12.87
C ILE A 319 -4.65 17.19 -11.63
N ILE A 320 -4.86 16.58 -10.46
CA ILE A 320 -4.95 17.25 -9.17
C ILE A 320 -3.82 16.76 -8.27
N ASN A 321 -2.82 17.57 -7.93
CA ASN A 321 -2.51 18.91 -8.46
C ASN A 321 -1.89 18.86 -9.87
N PRO A 322 -1.89 19.98 -10.63
CA PRO A 322 -1.31 19.98 -11.97
C PRO A 322 0.17 19.60 -11.98
N ILE A 323 0.60 18.98 -13.08
CA ILE A 323 2.01 18.64 -13.31
C ILE A 323 2.82 19.93 -13.35
N GLY A 324 3.89 19.98 -12.54
CA GLY A 324 4.76 21.15 -12.41
C GLY A 324 4.52 21.97 -11.14
N SER A 325 3.47 21.67 -10.36
CA SER A 325 3.21 22.34 -9.09
C SER A 325 4.28 22.11 -8.02
N GLY A 326 5.16 21.11 -8.19
CA GLY A 326 6.28 20.83 -7.28
C GLY A 326 7.35 21.93 -7.24
N ILE A 327 7.40 22.85 -8.21
CA ILE A 327 8.29 24.03 -8.16
C ILE A 327 8.03 24.91 -6.94
N LEU A 328 6.79 24.94 -6.44
CA LEU A 328 6.44 25.76 -5.27
C LEU A 328 7.00 25.21 -3.95
N GLU A 329 7.41 23.94 -3.90
CA GLU A 329 8.07 23.35 -2.71
C GLU A 329 9.56 23.76 -2.60
N ASN A 330 10.03 24.60 -3.53
CA ASN A 330 11.38 25.10 -3.59
C ASN A 330 11.71 25.98 -2.38
N SER A 331 12.65 25.52 -1.56
CA SER A 331 13.06 26.24 -0.34
C SER A 331 13.73 27.60 -0.65
N GLY A 332 14.22 27.81 -1.87
CA GLY A 332 14.74 29.07 -2.36
C GLY A 332 13.69 30.15 -2.60
N LEU A 333 12.40 29.81 -2.67
CA LEU A 333 11.31 30.80 -2.74
C LEU A 333 11.04 31.46 -1.39
N ILE A 334 11.35 30.76 -0.29
CA ILE A 334 11.02 31.16 1.08
C ILE A 334 11.44 32.61 1.41
N PRO A 335 12.69 33.04 1.13
CA PRO A 335 13.12 34.41 1.44
C PRO A 335 12.32 35.50 0.71
N PHE A 336 11.67 35.16 -0.41
CA PHE A 336 10.96 36.10 -1.27
C PHE A 336 9.45 36.13 -1.03
N MET A 337 8.91 35.21 -0.22
CA MET A 337 7.45 35.05 -0.05
C MET A 337 6.73 36.33 0.40
N ASN A 338 7.34 37.12 1.29
CA ASN A 338 6.73 38.40 1.70
C ASN A 338 6.73 39.44 0.58
N ALA A 339 7.78 39.47 -0.26
CA ALA A 339 7.84 40.37 -1.41
C ALA A 339 6.82 39.95 -2.49
N ILE A 340 6.64 38.64 -2.70
CA ILE A 340 5.61 38.09 -3.58
C ILE A 340 4.21 38.47 -3.04
N CYS A 341 3.97 38.37 -1.73
CA CYS A 341 2.72 38.79 -1.09
C CYS A 341 2.41 40.27 -1.33
N LYS A 342 3.39 41.14 -1.12
CA LYS A 342 3.27 42.58 -1.41
C LYS A 342 3.02 42.88 -2.87
N TYR A 343 3.58 42.08 -3.79
CA TYR A 343 3.35 42.26 -5.21
C TYR A 343 1.87 42.03 -5.56
N PHE A 344 1.33 40.88 -5.20
CA PHE A 344 -0.04 40.48 -5.57
C PHE A 344 -1.13 41.12 -4.71
N PHE A 345 -0.96 41.15 -3.38
CA PHE A 345 -2.01 41.54 -2.44
C PHE A 345 -1.81 42.91 -1.78
N LYS A 346 -0.62 43.52 -1.94
CA LYS A 346 -0.26 44.80 -1.28
C LYS A 346 -0.30 44.74 0.26
N GLU A 347 -0.15 43.55 0.83
CA GLU A 347 -0.12 43.28 2.27
C GLU A 347 1.09 42.41 2.64
N ASP A 348 1.38 42.32 3.94
CA ASP A 348 2.37 41.38 4.49
C ASP A 348 1.73 39.99 4.72
N LEU A 349 2.57 38.97 4.86
CA LEU A 349 2.13 37.62 5.24
C LEU A 349 1.46 37.63 6.62
N ILE A 350 0.25 37.08 6.73
CA ILE A 350 -0.49 36.92 8.00
C ILE A 350 0.23 35.92 8.92
N LEU A 351 0.68 34.80 8.35
CA LEU A 351 1.48 33.81 9.05
C LEU A 351 2.96 34.07 8.76
N PRO A 352 3.79 34.22 9.80
CA PRO A 352 5.22 34.40 9.62
C PRO A 352 5.85 33.14 9.02
N GLN A 353 6.99 33.34 8.37
CA GLN A 353 7.76 32.27 7.75
C GLN A 353 9.17 32.24 8.32
N ILE A 354 9.74 31.04 8.44
CA ILE A 354 11.08 30.82 8.98
C ILE A 354 12.14 31.72 8.31
N GLY A 355 12.94 32.39 9.15
CA GLY A 355 14.06 33.22 8.69
C GLY A 355 14.96 32.41 7.76
N SER A 356 15.09 32.87 6.51
CA SER A 356 15.78 32.13 5.45
C SER A 356 16.62 33.05 4.58
N TRP A 357 17.80 32.57 4.18
CA TRP A 357 18.79 33.31 3.39
C TRP A 357 19.19 32.49 2.17
N TRP A 358 18.84 32.98 0.98
CA TRP A 358 19.25 32.33 -0.26
C TRP A 358 20.68 32.73 -0.61
N CYS A 359 21.57 31.75 -0.70
CA CYS A 359 22.99 31.99 -0.89
C CYS A 359 23.33 32.53 -2.29
N GLY A 360 22.38 32.57 -3.23
CA GLY A 360 22.56 33.22 -4.53
C GLY A 360 22.77 34.73 -4.44
N GLN A 361 22.28 35.38 -3.38
CA GLN A 361 22.55 36.80 -3.12
C GLN A 361 23.82 36.96 -2.28
N LYS A 362 24.70 37.87 -2.68
CA LYS A 362 26.03 38.04 -2.07
C LYS A 362 25.96 38.32 -0.56
N LYS A 363 25.09 39.25 -0.14
CA LYS A 363 24.97 39.65 1.28
C LYS A 363 24.50 38.49 2.15
N GLU A 364 23.51 37.76 1.67
CA GLU A 364 22.90 36.61 2.33
C GLU A 364 23.91 35.46 2.41
N ARG A 365 24.65 35.19 1.33
CA ARG A 365 25.75 34.21 1.30
C ARG A 365 26.83 34.53 2.32
N ASP A 366 27.29 35.77 2.37
CA ASP A 366 28.39 36.18 3.25
C ASP A 366 27.95 35.99 4.73
N TYR A 367 26.71 36.37 5.07
CA TYR A 367 26.11 36.09 6.38
C TYR A 367 26.07 34.58 6.70
N VAL A 368 25.66 33.75 5.73
CA VAL A 368 25.59 32.29 5.91
C VAL A 368 26.98 31.69 6.13
N LEU A 369 28.01 32.14 5.40
CA LEU A 369 29.38 31.63 5.56
C LEU A 369 29.97 32.00 6.93
N GLU A 370 29.65 33.19 7.45
CA GLU A 370 30.07 33.66 8.77
C GLU A 370 29.35 32.92 9.91
N ASN A 371 28.06 32.57 9.73
CA ASN A 371 27.20 32.02 10.78
C ASN A 371 26.83 30.54 10.58
N LEU A 372 27.52 29.84 9.66
CA LEU A 372 27.11 28.53 9.16
C LEU A 372 26.82 27.52 10.27
N SER A 373 27.63 27.49 11.33
CA SER A 373 27.47 26.54 12.45
C SER A 373 26.13 26.62 13.17
N ASN A 374 25.46 27.77 13.11
CA ASN A 374 24.20 28.03 13.82
C ASN A 374 22.96 27.93 12.92
N LEU A 375 23.15 27.55 11.65
CA LEU A 375 22.10 27.53 10.64
C LEU A 375 21.78 26.10 10.17
N VAL A 376 20.57 25.93 9.65
CA VAL A 376 20.18 24.72 8.92
C VAL A 376 20.34 25.02 7.44
N LEU A 377 21.30 24.38 6.78
CA LEU A 377 21.52 24.56 5.34
C LEU A 377 20.71 23.53 4.55
N LYS A 378 19.99 23.98 3.53
CA LYS A 378 19.24 23.13 2.60
C LYS A 378 19.75 23.32 1.19
N ARG A 379 19.87 22.22 0.43
CA ARG A 379 19.91 22.32 -1.03
C ARG A 379 18.51 22.57 -1.54
N ILE A 380 18.40 23.47 -2.51
CA ILE A 380 17.15 23.87 -3.14
C ILE A 380 16.60 22.71 -3.98
N ASP A 381 17.45 22.01 -4.72
CA ASP A 381 17.10 20.79 -5.45
C ASP A 381 17.07 19.57 -4.50
N ARG A 382 15.96 18.83 -4.53
CA ARG A 382 15.70 17.69 -3.63
C ARG A 382 16.03 16.31 -4.21
N SER A 383 16.73 16.23 -5.36
CA SER A 383 16.89 14.97 -6.10
C SER A 383 17.59 13.82 -5.36
N ASN A 384 18.39 14.10 -4.33
CA ASN A 384 19.02 13.08 -3.47
C ASN A 384 18.34 13.03 -2.09
N ARG A 385 18.31 11.90 -1.38
CA ARG A 385 17.57 11.78 -0.10
C ARG A 385 18.14 12.63 1.06
N GLU A 386 19.40 13.06 1.00
CA GLU A 386 20.04 13.88 2.05
C GLU A 386 20.38 15.29 1.54
N ASN A 387 19.51 16.27 1.81
CA ASN A 387 19.70 17.68 1.39
C ASN A 387 19.59 18.70 2.52
N ILE A 388 19.53 18.25 3.77
CA ILE A 388 19.38 19.12 4.94
C ILE A 388 20.57 18.89 5.86
N PHE A 389 21.40 19.91 6.01
CA PHE A 389 22.57 19.93 6.88
C PHE A 389 22.26 20.72 8.14
N PHE A 390 22.28 20.04 9.28
CA PHE A 390 22.23 20.68 10.58
C PHE A 390 23.65 20.99 11.01
N CYS A 391 24.12 22.19 10.68
CA CYS A 391 25.54 22.53 10.71
C CYS A 391 26.16 22.45 12.12
N GLU A 392 25.36 22.59 13.17
CA GLU A 392 25.78 22.43 14.57
C GLU A 392 26.36 21.04 14.88
N PHE A 393 25.84 19.99 14.23
CA PHE A 393 26.29 18.60 14.45
C PHE A 393 27.41 18.18 13.50
N LEU A 394 27.80 19.05 12.57
CA LEU A 394 28.85 18.74 11.61
C LEU A 394 30.23 18.94 12.22
N LYS A 395 31.13 17.99 11.96
CA LYS A 395 32.55 18.11 12.32
C LYS A 395 33.17 19.31 11.58
N PRO A 396 34.20 19.97 12.14
CA PRO A 396 34.83 21.14 11.51
C PRO A 396 35.28 20.92 10.06
N LYS A 397 35.83 19.74 9.74
CA LYS A 397 36.21 19.38 8.37
C LYS A 397 35.02 19.32 7.40
N ALA A 398 33.87 18.83 7.87
CA ALA A 398 32.66 18.77 7.06
C ALA A 398 32.07 20.17 6.82
N LEU A 399 32.13 21.06 7.83
CA LEU A 399 31.73 22.47 7.68
C LEU A 399 32.59 23.21 6.66
N GLU A 400 33.92 23.03 6.69
CA GLU A 400 34.82 23.65 5.71
C GLU A 400 34.59 23.14 4.28
N ASN A 401 34.29 21.85 4.12
CA ASN A 401 33.87 21.32 2.83
C ASN A 401 32.55 21.95 2.35
N LEU A 402 31.57 22.07 3.25
CA LEU A 402 30.27 22.66 2.93
C LEU A 402 30.40 24.13 2.53
N LYS A 403 31.28 24.90 3.19
CA LYS A 403 31.62 26.28 2.77
C LYS A 403 32.17 26.33 1.35
N LYS A 404 33.10 25.43 1.00
CA LYS A 404 33.65 25.35 -0.37
C LYS A 404 32.57 25.02 -1.40
N GLU A 405 31.64 24.13 -1.07
CA GLU A 405 30.51 23.81 -1.93
C GLU A 405 29.57 25.01 -2.14
N ILE A 406 29.25 25.75 -1.08
CA ILE A 406 28.45 26.98 -1.15
C ILE A 406 29.14 28.03 -2.02
N ILE A 407 30.45 28.21 -1.88
CA ILE A 407 31.21 29.18 -2.69
C ILE A 407 31.22 28.77 -4.16
N ALA A 408 31.33 27.48 -4.46
CA ALA A 408 31.35 26.96 -5.81
C ALA A 408 30.00 27.13 -6.54
N ASN A 409 28.88 26.86 -5.85
CA ASN A 409 27.53 26.95 -6.42
C ASN A 409 26.54 27.61 -5.44
N PRO A 410 26.64 28.93 -5.21
CA PRO A 410 25.88 29.60 -4.15
C PRO A 410 24.36 29.52 -4.35
N PHE A 411 23.90 29.62 -5.59
CA PHE A 411 22.48 29.68 -5.92
C PHE A 411 21.71 28.38 -5.63
N VAL A 412 22.36 27.24 -5.38
CA VAL A 412 21.68 25.97 -5.06
C VAL A 412 21.42 25.79 -3.56
N PHE A 413 21.86 26.73 -2.72
CA PHE A 413 21.74 26.64 -1.27
C PHE A 413 20.85 27.73 -0.68
N VAL A 414 20.07 27.34 0.33
CA VAL A 414 19.33 28.24 1.21
C VAL A 414 19.62 27.85 2.64
N ALA A 415 19.98 28.82 3.47
CA ALA A 415 20.11 28.61 4.91
C ALA A 415 18.84 29.04 5.61
N GLN A 416 18.49 28.37 6.70
CA GLN A 416 17.36 28.69 7.55
C GLN A 416 17.79 28.82 8.99
N GLU A 417 17.08 29.67 9.73
CA GLU A 417 17.25 29.80 11.16
C GLU A 417 16.90 28.48 11.86
N LYS A 418 17.62 28.17 12.93
CA LYS A 418 17.28 27.02 13.78
C LYS A 418 16.05 27.37 14.62
N ILE A 419 14.87 26.91 14.22
CA ILE A 419 13.67 27.03 15.06
C ILE A 419 13.70 25.95 16.14
N LEU A 420 13.58 26.37 17.39
CA LEU A 420 13.25 25.49 18.52
C LEU A 420 11.73 25.34 18.56
N PHE A 421 11.23 24.24 18.01
CA PHE A 421 9.79 23.94 17.99
C PHE A 421 9.21 23.82 19.40
N SER A 422 7.94 24.21 19.55
CA SER A 422 7.22 24.01 20.81
C SER A 422 7.11 22.54 21.18
N THR A 423 7.00 22.30 22.49
CA THR A 423 6.71 20.97 23.04
C THR A 423 5.25 20.82 23.43
N ALA A 424 4.71 19.61 23.30
CA ALA A 424 3.40 19.24 23.81
C ALA A 424 3.49 17.90 24.55
N PRO A 425 2.52 17.59 25.42
CA PRO A 425 2.57 16.39 26.25
C PRO A 425 2.39 15.14 25.41
N ASP A 426 3.33 14.21 25.54
CA ASP A 426 3.29 12.88 24.94
C ASP A 426 3.27 11.81 26.04
N PHE A 427 2.36 10.85 25.93
CA PHE A 427 2.29 9.74 26.88
C PHE A 427 3.27 8.65 26.47
N ALA A 428 4.31 8.46 27.27
CA ALA A 428 5.37 7.49 27.05
C ALA A 428 5.90 6.95 28.38
N LYS A 429 6.16 5.63 28.46
CA LYS A 429 6.70 4.97 29.66
C LYS A 429 5.89 5.30 30.94
N ASP A 430 4.56 5.18 30.83
CA ASP A 430 3.59 5.40 31.92
C ASP A 430 3.52 6.83 32.48
N LYS A 431 4.10 7.82 31.79
CA LYS A 431 4.12 9.22 32.18
C LYS A 431 3.94 10.16 30.99
N LEU A 432 3.68 11.43 31.27
CA LEU A 432 3.72 12.48 30.26
C LEU A 432 5.13 13.07 30.19
N GLU A 433 5.62 13.29 28.98
CA GLU A 433 6.85 14.02 28.72
C GLU A 433 6.67 15.06 27.62
N PRO A 434 7.37 16.22 27.71
CA PRO A 434 7.29 17.23 26.67
C PRO A 434 8.06 16.76 25.43
N ARG A 435 7.40 16.72 24.28
CA ARG A 435 8.04 16.37 23.01
C ARG A 435 7.76 17.41 21.95
N LYS A 436 8.74 17.65 21.06
CA LYS A 436 8.63 18.65 19.99
C LYS A 436 7.53 18.29 19.02
N VAL A 437 6.73 19.28 18.63
CA VAL A 437 5.55 19.10 17.77
C VAL A 437 5.67 19.90 16.48
N MET A 438 5.21 19.28 15.39
CA MET A 438 4.96 19.94 14.11
C MET A 438 3.59 19.53 13.59
N CYS A 439 2.83 20.50 13.10
CA CYS A 439 1.49 20.29 12.57
C CYS A 439 1.50 20.43 11.05
N ARG A 440 0.85 19.53 10.33
CA ARG A 440 0.60 19.66 8.91
C ARG A 440 -0.87 19.95 8.69
N THR A 441 -1.14 21.09 8.09
CA THR A 441 -2.50 21.55 7.76
C THR A 441 -2.78 21.34 6.27
N PHE A 442 -4.05 21.33 5.90
CA PHE A 442 -4.50 21.03 4.55
C PHE A 442 -5.53 22.06 4.10
N SER A 443 -5.43 22.44 2.82
CA SER A 443 -6.34 23.36 2.16
C SER A 443 -6.70 22.85 0.78
N VAL A 444 -7.95 23.07 0.39
CA VAL A 444 -8.51 22.69 -0.91
C VAL A 444 -9.22 23.87 -1.54
N ALA A 445 -9.12 24.03 -2.85
CA ALA A 445 -9.79 25.10 -3.58
C ALA A 445 -11.32 24.97 -3.44
N LYS A 446 -12.00 26.09 -3.19
CA LYS A 446 -13.46 26.17 -3.06
C LYS A 446 -13.96 27.51 -3.59
N GLY A 447 -14.65 27.48 -4.72
CA GLY A 447 -15.10 28.71 -5.38
C GLY A 447 -13.93 29.63 -5.71
N ASP A 448 -13.97 30.86 -5.20
CA ASP A 448 -12.93 31.87 -5.35
C ASP A 448 -11.84 31.85 -4.24
N GLY A 449 -11.95 30.95 -3.26
CA GLY A 449 -11.01 30.84 -2.13
C GLY A 449 -10.55 29.41 -1.83
N TYR A 450 -10.16 29.17 -0.57
CA TYR A 450 -9.73 27.88 -0.07
C TYR A 450 -10.48 27.49 1.21
N SER A 451 -10.90 26.22 1.27
CA SER A 451 -11.41 25.58 2.49
C SER A 451 -10.24 24.96 3.24
N ILE A 452 -10.12 25.24 4.55
CA ILE A 452 -9.04 24.73 5.40
C ILE A 452 -9.59 23.60 6.28
N MET A 453 -8.86 22.49 6.36
CA MET A 453 -9.23 21.39 7.26
C MET A 453 -9.12 21.87 8.71
N PRO A 454 -10.18 21.80 9.54
CA PRO A 454 -10.05 22.09 10.96
C PRO A 454 -9.19 21.02 11.63
N GLY A 455 -7.94 21.38 11.92
CA GLY A 455 -6.90 20.48 12.41
C GLY A 455 -5.96 20.03 11.29
N GLY A 456 -5.61 18.74 11.28
CA GLY A 456 -4.67 18.17 10.33
C GLY A 456 -3.87 17.02 10.93
N LEU A 457 -2.66 16.81 10.43
CA LEU A 457 -1.77 15.75 10.89
C LEU A 457 -0.73 16.33 11.86
N VAL A 458 -0.69 15.84 13.10
CA VAL A 458 0.34 16.25 14.07
C VAL A 458 1.41 15.17 14.16
N ARG A 459 2.67 15.58 14.07
CA ARG A 459 3.83 14.72 14.22
C ARG A 459 4.66 15.18 15.42
N VAL A 460 5.20 14.20 16.12
CA VAL A 460 5.95 14.37 17.36
C VAL A 460 7.27 13.63 17.23
N ALA A 461 8.32 14.19 17.84
CA ALA A 461 9.62 13.54 17.91
C ALA A 461 9.54 12.15 18.58
N SER A 462 10.38 11.21 18.13
CA SER A 462 10.42 9.82 18.65
C SER A 462 10.93 9.73 20.08
N GLU A 463 11.93 10.54 20.43
CA GLU A 463 12.51 10.64 21.77
C GLU A 463 12.44 12.09 22.28
N ARG A 464 12.58 12.28 23.60
CA ARG A 464 12.52 13.60 24.27
C ARG A 464 13.64 14.53 23.78
N GLU A 465 14.84 14.00 23.60
CA GLU A 465 16.03 14.75 23.20
C GLU A 465 16.08 15.03 21.68
N ASP A 466 15.31 14.28 20.89
CA ASP A 466 15.31 14.39 19.44
C ASP A 466 14.90 15.81 19.00
N LEU A 467 15.71 16.40 18.13
CA LEU A 467 15.38 17.66 17.45
C LEU A 467 14.52 17.43 16.20
N PHE A 468 14.38 16.18 15.79
CA PHE A 468 13.84 15.81 14.48
C PHE A 468 12.44 15.23 14.62
N VAL A 469 11.49 15.80 13.87
CA VAL A 469 10.14 15.27 13.72
C VAL A 469 10.03 14.71 12.31
N SER A 470 10.18 13.38 12.16
CA SER A 470 10.04 12.69 10.87
C SER A 470 9.49 11.28 11.04
N ASN A 471 8.51 10.92 10.21
CA ASN A 471 7.94 9.57 10.17
C ASN A 471 8.99 8.53 9.75
N GLN A 472 9.93 8.90 8.86
CA GLN A 472 11.02 8.01 8.44
C GLN A 472 11.97 7.65 9.60
N ARG A 473 12.03 8.49 10.65
CA ARG A 473 12.80 8.21 11.87
C ARG A 473 11.94 7.66 13.01
N GLY A 474 10.67 7.35 12.75
CA GLY A 474 9.77 6.77 13.74
C GLY A 474 9.00 7.75 14.60
N GLY A 475 8.76 8.97 14.11
CA GLY A 475 7.90 9.94 14.76
C GLY A 475 6.51 9.38 15.09
N VAL A 476 5.96 9.83 16.21
CA VAL A 476 4.63 9.46 16.72
C VAL A 476 3.61 10.50 16.23
N SER A 477 2.40 10.07 15.91
CA SER A 477 1.32 10.98 15.52
C SER A 477 0.44 11.35 16.71
N LYS A 478 -0.23 12.50 16.64
CA LYS A 478 -1.35 12.88 17.52
C LYS A 478 -2.59 13.21 16.69
N ASP A 479 -3.78 13.06 17.27
CA ASP A 479 -4.99 13.69 16.72
C ASP A 479 -4.92 15.21 16.99
N PHE A 480 -5.38 16.00 16.02
CA PHE A 480 -5.29 17.46 16.05
C PHE A 480 -6.67 18.07 16.26
N TRP A 481 -6.93 18.56 17.46
CA TRP A 481 -8.20 19.13 17.87
C TRP A 481 -8.22 20.65 17.74
N ILE A 482 -9.21 21.14 17.01
CA ILE A 482 -9.63 22.53 17.09
C ILE A 482 -10.82 22.58 18.05
N ILE A 483 -10.63 23.20 19.20
CA ILE A 483 -11.63 23.25 20.28
C ILE A 483 -12.42 24.56 20.25
N THR A 484 -13.71 24.48 20.57
CA THR A 484 -14.63 25.61 20.65
C THR A 484 -15.25 25.75 22.04
N ASP A 485 -15.68 26.97 22.38
CA ASP A 485 -16.44 27.23 23.60
C ASP A 485 -17.90 26.71 23.47
N GLU A 486 -18.43 26.67 22.24
CA GLU A 486 -19.81 26.23 21.96
C GLU A 486 -19.91 24.73 21.68
N PRO A 487 -20.98 24.06 22.14
CA PRO A 487 -21.23 22.66 21.83
C PRO A 487 -21.45 22.47 20.33
N GLN A 488 -20.68 21.56 19.75
CA GLN A 488 -20.82 21.16 18.36
C GLN A 488 -21.90 20.09 18.23
N THR A 489 -22.80 20.21 17.24
CA THR A 489 -23.69 19.13 16.85
C THR A 489 -22.87 18.06 16.13
N ASN A 490 -22.41 17.05 16.88
CA ASN A 490 -21.58 15.93 16.42
C ASN A 490 -22.30 14.95 15.48
N ILE A 491 -23.35 15.37 14.79
CA ILE A 491 -23.96 14.49 13.79
C ILE A 491 -23.06 14.55 12.57
N GLN A 492 -22.24 13.49 12.38
CA GLN A 492 -21.63 13.17 11.10
C GLN A 492 -22.75 12.82 10.12
N ASN A 493 -23.50 13.84 9.68
CA ASN A 493 -24.43 13.72 8.58
C ASN A 493 -23.59 13.69 7.31
N TYR A 494 -23.12 12.50 6.99
CA TYR A 494 -22.89 12.09 5.62
C TYR A 494 -24.24 12.18 4.89
N SER A 495 -24.66 13.40 4.54
CA SER A 495 -25.78 13.62 3.63
C SER A 495 -25.28 13.32 2.22
N TRP A 496 -25.28 12.04 1.86
CA TRP A 496 -25.03 11.58 0.49
C TRP A 496 -26.32 11.66 -0.32
N ASP A 497 -27.18 12.65 -0.05
CA ASP A 497 -28.41 12.90 -0.80
C ASP A 497 -28.06 13.64 -2.11
N ASN A 498 -27.30 12.95 -2.97
CA ASN A 498 -27.31 13.27 -4.38
C ASN A 498 -28.36 12.35 -5.02
N THR A 499 -29.45 12.95 -5.48
CA THR A 499 -30.58 12.31 -6.18
C THR A 499 -30.23 11.70 -7.55
N CYS A 500 -28.95 11.67 -7.90
CA CYS A 500 -28.50 11.04 -9.14
C CYS A 500 -28.42 9.53 -8.95
N LYS A 501 -29.07 8.77 -9.84
CA LYS A 501 -28.87 7.31 -9.89
C LYS A 501 -27.42 7.03 -10.31
N ILE A 502 -26.54 6.85 -9.33
CA ILE A 502 -25.20 6.32 -9.59
C ILE A 502 -25.40 4.88 -10.07
N SER A 503 -25.05 4.60 -11.32
CA SER A 503 -24.96 3.22 -11.79
C SER A 503 -23.88 2.53 -10.97
N LEU A 504 -24.23 1.49 -10.20
CA LEU A 504 -23.24 0.62 -9.58
C LEU A 504 -22.25 0.18 -10.65
N SER A 505 -20.96 0.41 -10.40
CA SER A 505 -19.89 -0.07 -11.27
C SER A 505 -19.92 -1.60 -11.25
N GLY A 506 -20.41 -2.21 -12.33
CA GLY A 506 -20.45 -3.67 -12.45
C GLY A 506 -19.08 -4.27 -12.74
N ILE A 507 -19.00 -5.59 -12.88
CA ILE A 507 -17.75 -6.32 -13.22
C ILE A 507 -17.05 -5.77 -14.48
N ASN A 508 -17.80 -5.16 -15.39
CA ASN A 508 -17.29 -4.52 -16.59
C ASN A 508 -16.29 -3.40 -16.29
N ASP A 509 -16.50 -2.65 -15.20
CA ASP A 509 -15.73 -1.46 -14.82
C ASP A 509 -14.49 -1.78 -13.97
N LEU A 510 -14.24 -3.06 -13.68
CA LEU A 510 -13.12 -3.48 -12.83
C LEU A 510 -11.78 -3.20 -13.52
N PRO A 511 -10.84 -2.47 -12.89
CA PRO A 511 -9.52 -2.21 -13.46
C PRO A 511 -8.74 -3.51 -13.72
N SER A 512 -8.00 -3.57 -14.83
CA SER A 512 -7.26 -4.78 -15.23
C SER A 512 -6.21 -5.23 -14.21
N ASN A 513 -5.49 -4.33 -13.56
CA ASN A 513 -4.53 -4.70 -12.51
C ASN A 513 -5.25 -5.23 -11.25
N THR A 514 -6.42 -4.67 -10.91
CA THR A 514 -7.24 -5.20 -9.80
C THR A 514 -7.68 -6.64 -10.10
N ALA A 515 -8.18 -6.86 -11.32
CA ALA A 515 -8.55 -8.16 -11.84
C ALA A 515 -7.40 -9.18 -11.82
N GLU A 516 -6.23 -8.77 -12.33
CA GLU A 516 -5.02 -9.59 -12.37
C GLU A 516 -4.56 -9.98 -10.97
N ASN A 517 -4.49 -9.03 -10.04
CA ASN A 517 -4.07 -9.33 -8.66
C ASN A 517 -5.06 -10.25 -7.95
N LEU A 518 -6.38 -10.14 -8.22
CA LEU A 518 -7.38 -11.06 -7.65
C LEU A 518 -7.15 -12.49 -8.15
N TYR A 519 -6.93 -12.63 -9.46
CA TYR A 519 -6.62 -13.91 -10.09
C TYR A 519 -5.35 -14.55 -9.49
N TRP A 520 -4.26 -13.80 -9.41
CA TRP A 520 -2.99 -14.27 -8.86
C TRP A 520 -3.05 -14.52 -7.36
N SER A 521 -3.74 -13.68 -6.58
CA SER A 521 -4.00 -13.94 -5.15
C SER A 521 -4.72 -15.28 -4.96
N GLY A 522 -5.71 -15.60 -5.80
CA GLY A 522 -6.38 -16.90 -5.80
C GLY A 522 -5.40 -18.05 -6.07
N ARG A 523 -4.58 -17.94 -7.13
CA ARG A 523 -3.55 -18.95 -7.45
C ARG A 523 -2.56 -19.15 -6.31
N TYR A 524 -1.94 -18.09 -5.82
CA TYR A 524 -0.93 -18.20 -4.76
C TYR A 524 -1.51 -18.78 -3.46
N LEU A 525 -2.74 -18.40 -3.11
CA LEU A 525 -3.41 -18.95 -1.94
C LEU A 525 -3.72 -20.45 -2.12
N GLY A 526 -4.20 -20.84 -3.30
CA GLY A 526 -4.43 -22.25 -3.67
C GLY A 526 -3.14 -23.07 -3.58
N ARG A 527 -2.06 -22.54 -4.16
CA ARG A 527 -0.72 -23.16 -4.13
C ARG A 527 -0.19 -23.30 -2.70
N ALA A 528 -0.24 -22.22 -1.91
CA ALA A 528 0.21 -22.23 -0.52
C ALA A 528 -0.54 -23.28 0.30
N LEU A 529 -1.86 -23.38 0.15
CA LEU A 529 -2.67 -24.33 0.89
C LEU A 529 -2.36 -25.79 0.50
N VAL A 530 -2.27 -26.09 -0.79
CA VAL A 530 -1.97 -27.45 -1.27
C VAL A 530 -0.56 -27.86 -0.86
N THR A 531 0.42 -26.98 -1.04
CA THR A 531 1.82 -27.23 -0.63
C THR A 531 1.92 -27.45 0.88
N ALA A 532 1.32 -26.58 1.70
CA ALA A 532 1.37 -26.70 3.15
C ALA A 532 0.74 -28.01 3.65
N ARG A 533 -0.44 -28.38 3.10
CA ARG A 533 -1.09 -29.67 3.43
C ARG A 533 -0.23 -30.85 3.01
N TYR A 534 0.38 -30.80 1.84
CA TYR A 534 1.21 -31.88 1.34
C TYR A 534 2.46 -32.08 2.18
N ILE A 535 3.22 -31.01 2.43
CA ILE A 535 4.43 -31.06 3.28
C ILE A 535 4.07 -31.57 4.68
N ARG A 536 2.95 -31.12 5.26
CA ARG A 536 2.47 -31.62 6.56
C ARG A 536 2.27 -33.14 6.52
N THR A 537 1.62 -33.68 5.49
CA THR A 537 1.42 -35.13 5.33
C THR A 537 2.74 -35.88 5.21
N VAL A 538 3.70 -35.37 4.43
CA VAL A 538 5.04 -35.98 4.31
C VAL A 538 5.76 -35.98 5.67
N LEU A 539 5.74 -34.86 6.40
CA LEU A 539 6.33 -34.74 7.73
C LEU A 539 5.68 -35.68 8.75
N THR A 540 4.36 -35.86 8.72
CA THR A 540 3.67 -36.83 9.57
C THR A 540 4.12 -38.26 9.25
N LYS A 541 4.27 -38.60 7.97
CA LYS A 541 4.80 -39.91 7.55
C LYS A 541 6.24 -40.11 8.01
N MET A 542 7.10 -39.11 7.86
CA MET A 542 8.48 -39.12 8.36
C MET A 542 8.53 -39.35 9.89
N SER A 543 7.69 -38.62 10.65
CA SER A 543 7.62 -38.77 12.11
C SER A 543 7.18 -40.17 12.52
N ASN A 544 6.22 -40.76 11.82
CA ASN A 544 5.74 -42.11 12.10
C ASN A 544 6.80 -43.17 11.79
N GLU A 545 7.66 -42.96 10.80
CA GLU A 545 8.73 -43.91 10.46
C GLU A 545 9.92 -43.82 11.42
N GLN A 546 10.30 -42.61 11.86
CA GLN A 546 11.33 -42.44 12.90
C GLN A 546 10.97 -43.14 14.21
N TYR A 547 9.67 -43.23 14.53
CA TYR A 547 9.19 -43.96 15.71
C TYR A 547 9.25 -45.49 15.54
N ASN A 548 9.08 -46.00 14.31
CA ASN A 548 8.84 -47.42 14.03
C ASN A 548 10.06 -48.20 13.50
N LYS A 549 11.13 -47.58 12.97
CA LYS A 549 12.29 -48.30 12.39
C LYS A 549 13.65 -47.60 12.65
N GLN A 550 14.67 -48.41 12.97
CA GLN A 550 16.10 -48.04 12.90
C GLN A 550 16.64 -48.35 11.48
N GLY A 551 16.89 -47.34 10.64
CA GLY A 551 17.90 -47.43 9.57
C GLY A 551 17.50 -47.03 8.14
N GLU A 552 16.40 -47.54 7.58
CA GLU A 552 16.06 -47.35 6.16
C GLU A 552 14.68 -46.72 5.94
N GLN A 553 14.62 -45.67 5.10
CA GLN A 553 13.38 -44.99 4.69
C GLN A 553 12.50 -45.94 3.86
N SER A 554 11.18 -45.93 4.09
CA SER A 554 10.29 -46.78 3.29
C SER A 554 10.21 -46.31 1.83
N GLU A 555 9.89 -47.24 0.92
CA GLU A 555 9.65 -46.92 -0.49
C GLU A 555 8.53 -45.88 -0.66
N SER A 556 7.49 -45.94 0.19
CA SER A 556 6.38 -44.98 0.16
C SER A 556 6.84 -43.58 0.59
N LEU A 557 7.70 -43.48 1.61
CA LEU A 557 8.29 -42.20 2.02
C LEU A 557 9.18 -41.62 0.92
N LEU A 558 10.01 -42.44 0.26
CA LEU A 558 10.85 -42.01 -0.86
C LEU A 558 10.00 -41.45 -2.02
N CYS A 559 8.88 -42.11 -2.35
CA CYS A 559 7.92 -41.64 -3.35
C CYS A 559 7.29 -40.30 -2.94
N LEU A 560 6.89 -40.17 -1.67
CA LEU A 560 6.33 -38.94 -1.11
C LEU A 560 7.34 -37.78 -1.10
N LEU A 561 8.61 -38.03 -0.81
CA LEU A 561 9.67 -37.01 -0.88
C LEU A 561 9.92 -36.56 -2.32
N LYS A 562 10.09 -37.49 -3.27
CA LYS A 562 10.27 -37.17 -4.69
C LYS A 562 9.11 -36.34 -5.26
N SER A 563 7.89 -36.70 -4.91
CA SER A 563 6.69 -35.97 -5.33
C SER A 563 6.58 -34.56 -4.75
N VAL A 564 7.22 -34.24 -3.59
CA VAL A 564 7.34 -32.85 -3.12
C VAL A 564 7.94 -31.98 -4.22
N THR A 565 9.05 -32.40 -4.82
CA THR A 565 9.74 -31.64 -5.88
C THR A 565 8.85 -31.43 -7.10
N HIS A 566 8.08 -32.43 -7.52
CA HIS A 566 7.16 -32.28 -8.64
C HIS A 566 6.02 -31.31 -8.32
N ILE A 567 5.43 -31.39 -7.12
CA ILE A 567 4.30 -30.55 -6.70
C ILE A 567 4.72 -29.10 -6.50
N THR A 568 5.90 -28.86 -5.94
CA THR A 568 6.45 -27.49 -5.74
C THR A 568 7.21 -26.98 -6.95
N SER A 569 7.51 -27.83 -7.94
CA SER A 569 8.40 -27.52 -9.07
C SER A 569 9.82 -27.07 -8.65
N THR A 570 10.28 -27.47 -7.47
CA THR A 570 11.58 -27.03 -6.90
C THR A 570 12.75 -27.94 -7.33
N PHE A 571 12.89 -28.21 -8.62
CA PHE A 571 13.94 -29.06 -9.18
C PHE A 571 15.37 -28.50 -8.91
N PRO A 572 16.41 -29.36 -8.75
CA PRO A 572 16.35 -30.83 -8.76
C PRO A 572 15.73 -31.42 -7.48
N GLY A 573 15.85 -30.75 -6.33
CA GLY A 573 15.22 -31.14 -5.06
C GLY A 573 15.53 -32.59 -4.63
N PHE A 574 14.49 -33.40 -4.48
CA PHE A 574 14.57 -34.84 -4.17
C PHE A 574 14.77 -35.74 -5.39
N VAL A 575 14.91 -35.15 -6.59
CA VAL A 575 15.01 -35.83 -7.88
C VAL A 575 16.33 -35.42 -8.57
N GLY A 576 16.80 -36.19 -9.56
CA GLY A 576 18.01 -35.85 -10.32
C GLY A 576 19.33 -36.24 -9.64
N LYS A 577 20.47 -35.74 -10.17
CA LYS A 577 21.84 -36.19 -9.82
C LYS A 577 22.20 -36.00 -8.34
N ASP A 578 21.69 -34.95 -7.70
CA ASP A 578 21.94 -34.67 -6.28
C ASP A 578 20.86 -35.23 -5.35
N GLY A 579 19.76 -35.78 -5.90
CA GLY A 579 18.61 -36.26 -5.13
C GLY A 579 18.95 -37.34 -4.11
N GLU A 580 19.90 -38.23 -4.41
CA GLU A 580 20.38 -39.24 -3.45
C GLU A 580 21.08 -38.63 -2.24
N THR A 581 21.73 -37.47 -2.39
CA THR A 581 22.34 -36.74 -1.27
C THR A 581 21.28 -36.01 -0.46
N THR A 582 20.31 -35.39 -1.13
CA THR A 582 19.16 -34.72 -0.49
C THR A 582 18.31 -35.69 0.32
N LEU A 583 18.12 -36.93 -0.16
CA LEU A 583 17.36 -37.97 0.53
C LEU A 583 18.01 -38.43 1.85
N LYS A 584 19.32 -38.18 2.04
CA LYS A 584 20.01 -38.47 3.33
C LYS A 584 19.62 -37.48 4.43
N ASP A 585 19.30 -36.24 4.05
CA ASP A 585 18.82 -35.19 4.98
C ASP A 585 17.58 -34.48 4.40
N PRO A 586 16.41 -35.16 4.41
CA PRO A 586 15.20 -34.63 3.82
C PRO A 586 14.63 -33.43 4.57
N LEU A 587 14.97 -33.25 5.85
CA LEU A 587 14.49 -32.12 6.64
C LEU A 587 15.10 -30.80 6.18
N LYS A 588 16.40 -30.80 5.86
CA LYS A 588 17.07 -29.61 5.33
C LYS A 588 16.43 -29.11 4.04
N GLU A 589 16.08 -30.02 3.14
CA GLU A 589 15.40 -29.67 1.88
C GLU A 589 13.97 -29.17 2.12
N ILE A 590 13.19 -29.83 2.99
CA ILE A 590 11.86 -29.34 3.37
C ILE A 590 11.95 -27.96 4.00
N LEU A 591 12.93 -27.72 4.88
CA LEU A 591 13.15 -26.43 5.52
C LEU A 591 13.48 -25.34 4.50
N SER A 592 14.30 -25.64 3.48
CA SER A 592 14.56 -24.74 2.35
C SER A 592 13.28 -24.40 1.59
N ILE A 593 12.44 -25.39 1.28
CA ILE A 593 11.14 -25.18 0.61
C ILE A 593 10.21 -24.33 1.47
N LEU A 594 10.26 -24.48 2.80
CA LEU A 594 9.48 -23.65 3.69
C LEU A 594 9.99 -22.22 3.65
N ILE A 595 11.28 -21.95 3.89
CA ILE A 595 11.85 -20.63 4.27
C ILE A 595 12.41 -19.81 3.11
N ASP A 596 12.93 -20.42 2.05
CA ASP A 596 13.66 -19.70 1.00
C ASP A 596 12.72 -18.95 0.05
N LYS A 597 12.63 -17.63 0.22
CA LYS A 597 11.83 -16.74 -0.62
C LYS A 597 12.33 -16.56 -2.06
N ASN A 598 13.61 -16.87 -2.31
CA ASN A 598 14.25 -16.70 -3.62
C ASN A 598 14.14 -17.96 -4.48
N ARG A 599 13.75 -19.09 -3.88
CA ARG A 599 13.57 -20.37 -4.57
C ARG A 599 12.18 -20.42 -5.23
N PRO A 600 12.07 -20.43 -6.57
CA PRO A 600 10.78 -20.50 -7.25
C PRO A 600 10.00 -21.75 -6.84
N GLY A 601 8.70 -21.59 -6.55
CA GLY A 601 7.83 -22.71 -6.17
C GLY A 601 7.90 -23.13 -4.70
N SER A 602 8.82 -22.55 -3.92
CA SER A 602 8.85 -22.73 -2.48
C SER A 602 7.58 -22.15 -1.82
N LEU A 603 7.26 -22.62 -0.60
CA LEU A 603 6.15 -22.07 0.17
C LEU A 603 6.41 -20.60 0.55
N ALA A 604 7.64 -20.26 0.94
CA ALA A 604 8.05 -18.88 1.22
C ALA A 604 7.84 -17.96 0.02
N GLN A 605 8.29 -18.36 -1.17
CA GLN A 605 8.14 -17.57 -2.40
C GLN A 605 6.66 -17.40 -2.76
N THR A 606 5.86 -18.47 -2.59
CA THR A 606 4.42 -18.43 -2.83
C THR A 606 3.72 -17.47 -1.85
N LEU A 607 4.02 -17.54 -0.55
CA LEU A 607 3.46 -16.64 0.46
C LEU A 607 3.92 -15.19 0.26
N SER A 608 5.15 -14.97 -0.19
CA SER A 608 5.65 -13.65 -0.55
C SER A 608 4.94 -13.08 -1.79
N SER A 609 4.63 -13.92 -2.78
CA SER A 609 3.90 -13.49 -3.97
C SER A 609 2.43 -13.19 -3.64
N PHE A 610 1.82 -14.03 -2.80
CA PHE A 610 0.50 -13.78 -2.22
C PHE A 610 0.47 -12.44 -1.46
N ASN A 611 1.48 -12.14 -0.63
CA ASN A 611 1.63 -10.85 0.05
C ASN A 611 1.60 -9.68 -0.96
N ASN A 612 2.42 -9.74 -2.00
CA ASN A 612 2.51 -8.66 -2.98
C ASN A 612 1.17 -8.41 -3.71
N SER A 613 0.51 -9.46 -4.19
CA SER A 613 -0.80 -9.33 -4.86
C SER A 613 -1.89 -8.88 -3.89
N TYR A 614 -1.88 -9.42 -2.67
CA TYR A 614 -2.85 -9.03 -1.64
C TYR A 614 -2.67 -7.57 -1.23
N PHE A 615 -1.47 -7.13 -0.92
CA PHE A 615 -1.24 -5.77 -0.43
C PHE A 615 -1.58 -4.72 -1.49
N THR A 616 -1.44 -5.05 -2.78
CA THR A 616 -1.88 -4.18 -3.90
C THR A 616 -3.39 -3.91 -3.84
N LEU A 617 -4.19 -4.88 -3.41
CA LEU A 617 -5.65 -4.80 -3.37
C LEU A 617 -6.21 -4.30 -2.02
N ARG A 618 -5.39 -3.60 -1.22
CA ARG A 618 -5.73 -3.17 0.15
C ARG A 618 -7.11 -2.51 0.29
N ASN A 619 -7.52 -1.74 -0.70
CA ASN A 619 -8.79 -1.01 -0.71
C ASN A 619 -10.03 -1.92 -0.79
N LEU A 620 -9.90 -3.17 -1.24
CA LEU A 620 -10.99 -4.15 -1.36
C LEU A 620 -11.20 -4.98 -0.08
N TRP A 621 -10.21 -5.00 0.82
CA TRP A 621 -10.22 -5.95 1.93
C TRP A 621 -10.94 -5.39 3.14
N SER A 622 -11.78 -6.22 3.75
CA SER A 622 -12.37 -5.91 5.04
C SER A 622 -11.32 -5.93 6.16
N LYS A 623 -11.65 -5.35 7.31
CA LYS A 623 -10.78 -5.37 8.50
C LYS A 623 -10.48 -6.81 8.96
N ASP A 624 -11.45 -7.71 8.85
CA ASP A 624 -11.29 -9.13 9.22
C ASP A 624 -10.34 -9.88 8.28
N MET A 625 -10.40 -9.58 6.98
CA MET A 625 -9.45 -10.13 6.00
C MET A 625 -8.03 -9.65 6.32
N TRP A 626 -7.88 -8.37 6.64
CA TRP A 626 -6.59 -7.80 7.04
C TRP A 626 -6.02 -8.47 8.29
N ARG A 627 -6.83 -8.72 9.32
CA ARG A 627 -6.41 -9.42 10.55
C ARG A 627 -5.90 -10.82 10.28
N VAL A 628 -6.64 -11.60 9.50
CA VAL A 628 -6.23 -12.97 9.16
C VAL A 628 -4.93 -12.94 8.36
N TYR A 629 -4.83 -12.03 7.40
CA TYR A 629 -3.65 -11.81 6.58
C TYR A 629 -2.42 -11.42 7.40
N ASP A 630 -2.51 -10.40 8.24
CA ASP A 630 -1.44 -9.95 9.13
C ASP A 630 -0.99 -11.10 10.06
N GLY A 631 -1.94 -11.88 10.54
CA GLY A 631 -1.65 -13.09 11.30
C GLY A 631 -0.88 -14.15 10.51
N ILE A 632 -1.09 -14.31 9.20
CA ILE A 632 -0.25 -15.19 8.35
C ILE A 632 1.17 -14.65 8.33
N GLN A 633 1.36 -13.35 8.09
CA GLN A 633 2.67 -12.71 8.03
C GLN A 633 3.43 -12.78 9.37
N LYS A 634 2.76 -12.50 10.48
CA LYS A 634 3.34 -12.58 11.83
C LYS A 634 3.81 -14.00 12.17
N ASN A 635 2.97 -15.01 11.93
CA ASN A 635 3.35 -16.41 12.17
C ASN A 635 4.46 -16.89 11.24
N TRP A 636 4.44 -16.44 9.97
CA TRP A 636 5.51 -16.69 9.01
C TRP A 636 6.84 -16.12 9.50
N LYS A 637 6.86 -14.83 9.88
CA LYS A 637 8.07 -14.15 10.34
C LYS A 637 8.64 -14.77 11.61
N LEU A 638 7.80 -15.02 12.62
CA LEU A 638 8.23 -15.67 13.86
C LEU A 638 8.86 -17.05 13.59
N PHE A 639 8.26 -17.83 12.68
CA PHE A 639 8.82 -19.12 12.31
C PHE A 639 10.18 -19.00 11.61
N VAL A 640 10.32 -18.07 10.66
CA VAL A 640 11.60 -17.86 9.96
C VAL A 640 12.70 -17.38 10.90
N ASP A 641 12.37 -16.49 11.84
CA ASP A 641 13.33 -15.94 12.82
C ASP A 641 13.79 -17.02 13.83
N ASP A 642 12.90 -17.96 14.19
CA ASP A 642 13.19 -19.06 15.11
C ASP A 642 13.80 -20.31 14.43
N ALA A 643 13.69 -20.44 13.11
CA ALA A 643 14.09 -21.65 12.41
C ALA A 643 15.61 -21.75 12.23
N ASP A 644 16.16 -22.87 12.69
CA ASP A 644 17.57 -23.24 12.53
C ASP A 644 17.72 -24.67 11.98
N GLU A 645 18.97 -25.13 11.83
CA GLU A 645 19.29 -26.49 11.38
C GLU A 645 18.77 -27.59 12.34
N ASN A 646 18.38 -27.25 13.58
CA ASN A 646 17.86 -28.19 14.58
C ASN A 646 16.32 -28.18 14.69
N THR A 647 15.62 -27.53 13.76
CA THR A 647 14.16 -27.42 13.79
C THR A 647 13.50 -28.81 13.73
N SER A 648 12.78 -29.17 14.79
CA SER A 648 12.10 -30.48 14.88
C SER A 648 10.90 -30.62 13.94
N ILE A 649 10.63 -31.86 13.49
CA ILE A 649 9.44 -32.20 12.67
C ILE A 649 8.14 -31.71 13.31
N GLN A 650 7.99 -31.87 14.63
CA GLN A 650 6.77 -31.45 15.33
C GLN A 650 6.59 -29.93 15.31
N SER A 651 7.68 -29.16 15.33
CA SER A 651 7.64 -27.70 15.18
C SER A 651 7.13 -27.31 13.79
N LEU A 652 7.65 -27.95 12.74
CA LEU A 652 7.21 -27.74 11.35
C LEU A 652 5.73 -28.06 11.17
N ILE A 653 5.25 -29.19 11.71
CA ILE A 653 3.83 -29.56 11.64
C ILE A 653 2.95 -28.52 12.34
N LYS A 654 3.32 -28.09 13.57
CA LYS A 654 2.59 -27.06 14.31
C LYS A 654 2.51 -25.73 13.54
N PHE A 655 3.60 -25.35 12.89
CA PHE A 655 3.65 -24.17 12.03
C PHE A 655 2.70 -24.31 10.84
N LEU A 656 2.76 -25.44 10.12
CA LEU A 656 1.89 -25.70 8.96
C LEU A 656 0.41 -25.73 9.36
N ASP A 657 0.04 -26.31 10.49
CA ASP A 657 -1.35 -26.31 10.98
C ASP A 657 -1.89 -24.89 11.22
N LYS A 658 -1.08 -24.02 11.83
CA LYS A 658 -1.42 -22.61 12.04
C LYS A 658 -1.61 -21.88 10.71
N ILE A 659 -0.70 -22.06 9.76
CA ILE A 659 -0.77 -21.42 8.44
C ILE A 659 -1.98 -21.93 7.65
N ILE A 660 -2.19 -23.25 7.59
CA ILE A 660 -3.34 -23.86 6.90
C ILE A 660 -4.66 -23.30 7.44
N THR A 661 -4.81 -23.22 8.76
CA THR A 661 -6.04 -22.69 9.40
C THR A 661 -6.31 -21.25 8.96
N ARG A 662 -5.27 -20.40 8.93
CA ARG A 662 -5.41 -19.00 8.50
C ARG A 662 -5.65 -18.85 7.01
N LEU A 663 -5.00 -19.67 6.16
CA LEU A 663 -5.26 -19.69 4.72
C LEU A 663 -6.72 -20.05 4.43
N ILE A 664 -7.28 -21.04 5.13
CA ILE A 664 -8.70 -21.43 4.99
C ILE A 664 -9.63 -20.33 5.49
N ALA A 665 -9.34 -19.72 6.65
CA ALA A 665 -10.13 -18.61 7.16
C ALA A 665 -10.15 -17.44 6.16
N PHE A 666 -9.00 -17.15 5.55
CA PHE A 666 -8.87 -16.12 4.53
C PHE A 666 -9.69 -16.44 3.27
N MET A 667 -9.65 -17.69 2.80
CA MET A 667 -10.48 -18.15 1.68
C MET A 667 -11.98 -17.92 1.95
N ALA A 668 -12.45 -18.24 3.16
CA ALA A 668 -13.85 -18.09 3.52
C ALA A 668 -14.27 -16.61 3.60
N LEU A 669 -13.43 -15.74 4.17
CA LEU A 669 -13.71 -14.31 4.29
C LEU A 669 -13.80 -13.62 2.91
N ILE A 670 -13.03 -14.07 1.92
CA ILE A 670 -13.16 -13.56 0.54
C ILE A 670 -14.56 -13.84 -0.02
N GLU A 671 -15.05 -15.06 0.15
CA GLU A 671 -16.36 -15.48 -0.36
C GLU A 671 -17.51 -14.72 0.32
N GLU A 672 -17.33 -14.33 1.58
CA GLU A 672 -18.30 -13.56 2.35
C GLU A 672 -18.28 -12.05 2.04
N SER A 673 -17.09 -11.47 1.83
CA SER A 673 -16.91 -10.01 1.89
C SER A 673 -16.89 -9.31 0.53
N ILE A 674 -16.65 -10.02 -0.57
CA ILE A 674 -16.41 -9.41 -1.89
C ILE A 674 -17.56 -9.71 -2.83
N MET A 675 -18.03 -8.69 -3.54
CA MET A 675 -19.08 -8.88 -4.55
C MET A 675 -18.53 -9.49 -5.84
N VAL A 676 -19.38 -10.22 -6.56
CA VAL A 676 -19.09 -10.70 -7.92
C VAL A 676 -18.64 -9.55 -8.83
N GLU A 677 -19.30 -8.39 -8.73
CA GLU A 677 -18.99 -7.18 -9.50
C GLU A 677 -17.62 -6.57 -9.18
N GLN A 678 -17.06 -6.86 -8.00
CA GLN A 678 -15.72 -6.40 -7.60
C GLN A 678 -14.61 -7.37 -8.03
N GLY A 679 -14.93 -8.42 -8.80
CA GLY A 679 -13.95 -9.35 -9.36
C GLY A 679 -13.79 -10.67 -8.61
N LEU A 680 -14.71 -11.03 -7.70
CA LEU A 680 -14.67 -12.31 -6.97
C LEU A 680 -14.51 -13.54 -7.88
N LEU A 681 -15.09 -13.50 -9.09
CA LEU A 681 -14.96 -14.58 -10.07
C LEU A 681 -13.51 -14.84 -10.46
N LEU A 682 -12.71 -13.79 -10.67
CA LEU A 682 -11.31 -13.94 -11.08
C LEU A 682 -10.46 -14.62 -10.01
N TYR A 683 -10.71 -14.26 -8.74
CA TYR A 683 -10.11 -14.95 -7.61
C TYR A 683 -10.44 -16.45 -7.61
N PHE A 684 -11.72 -16.81 -7.81
CA PHE A 684 -12.10 -18.22 -7.85
C PHE A 684 -11.55 -18.96 -9.06
N ILE A 685 -11.54 -18.35 -10.25
CA ILE A 685 -10.94 -18.95 -11.44
C ILE A 685 -9.46 -19.24 -11.18
N GLY A 686 -8.71 -18.29 -10.63
CA GLY A 686 -7.30 -18.50 -10.26
C GLY A 686 -7.13 -19.61 -9.23
N LEU A 687 -7.86 -19.53 -8.11
CA LEU A 687 -7.81 -20.51 -7.03
C LEU A 687 -8.11 -21.94 -7.51
N GLN A 688 -9.19 -22.13 -8.26
CA GLN A 688 -9.62 -23.45 -8.73
C GLN A 688 -8.66 -23.98 -9.81
N SER A 689 -8.18 -23.13 -10.71
CA SER A 689 -7.22 -23.53 -11.75
C SER A 689 -5.92 -24.04 -11.13
N GLU A 690 -5.40 -23.33 -10.13
CA GLU A 690 -4.18 -23.75 -9.44
C GLU A 690 -4.37 -25.07 -8.69
N GLN A 691 -5.47 -25.23 -7.95
CA GLN A 691 -5.77 -26.47 -7.23
C GLN A 691 -5.97 -27.65 -8.18
N ALA A 692 -6.60 -27.43 -9.34
CA ALA A 692 -6.78 -28.43 -10.38
C ALA A 692 -5.43 -28.88 -10.96
N MET A 693 -4.57 -27.94 -11.35
CA MET A 693 -3.21 -28.24 -11.85
C MET A 693 -2.39 -29.02 -10.81
N MET A 694 -2.37 -28.58 -9.56
CA MET A 694 -1.61 -29.29 -8.52
C MET A 694 -2.20 -30.67 -8.19
N ARG A 695 -3.52 -30.87 -8.33
CA ARG A 695 -4.13 -32.19 -8.18
C ARG A 695 -3.68 -33.13 -9.30
N ILE A 696 -3.68 -32.64 -10.54
CA ILE A 696 -3.14 -33.38 -11.70
C ILE A 696 -1.70 -33.80 -11.39
N THR A 697 -0.84 -32.86 -10.97
CA THR A 697 0.55 -33.18 -10.59
C THR A 697 0.65 -34.23 -9.50
N LYS A 698 -0.17 -34.14 -8.43
CA LYS A 698 -0.21 -35.15 -7.37
C LYS A 698 -0.60 -36.53 -7.89
N CYS A 699 -1.63 -36.61 -8.73
CA CYS A 699 -2.06 -37.86 -9.34
C CYS A 699 -0.97 -38.44 -10.26
N ARG A 700 -0.32 -37.60 -11.07
CA ARG A 700 0.81 -38.03 -11.91
C ARG A 700 1.97 -38.58 -11.08
N SER A 701 2.41 -37.84 -10.06
CA SER A 701 3.55 -38.23 -9.23
C SER A 701 3.31 -39.44 -8.33
N LEU A 702 2.06 -39.76 -7.99
CA LEU A 702 1.74 -40.80 -6.99
C LEU A 702 0.98 -42.01 -7.55
N LEU A 703 0.25 -41.87 -8.68
CA LEU A 703 -0.66 -42.89 -9.19
C LEU A 703 -0.26 -43.46 -10.56
N VAL A 704 0.64 -42.83 -11.30
CA VAL A 704 1.09 -43.34 -12.62
C VAL A 704 1.91 -44.60 -12.46
N VAL A 705 2.87 -44.59 -11.53
CA VAL A 705 3.67 -45.78 -11.20
C VAL A 705 2.87 -46.69 -10.26
N SER A 706 2.80 -47.97 -10.60
CA SER A 706 2.15 -49.00 -9.80
C SER A 706 3.14 -49.63 -8.83
N HIS A 707 2.87 -49.56 -7.53
CA HIS A 707 3.76 -50.14 -6.52
C HIS A 707 3.24 -51.47 -5.95
N SER A 708 4.02 -52.09 -5.07
CA SER A 708 3.57 -53.22 -4.27
C SER A 708 2.28 -52.89 -3.50
N LYS A 709 1.44 -53.90 -3.18
CA LYS A 709 0.14 -53.67 -2.52
C LYS A 709 0.24 -52.82 -1.25
N GLN A 710 1.27 -53.02 -0.44
CA GLN A 710 1.49 -52.26 0.80
C GLN A 710 1.93 -50.82 0.51
N THR A 711 2.95 -50.64 -0.34
CA THR A 711 3.44 -49.31 -0.73
C THR A 711 2.31 -48.48 -1.37
N GLN A 712 1.52 -49.10 -2.25
CA GLN A 712 0.39 -48.47 -2.91
C GLN A 712 -0.67 -48.01 -1.90
N TYR A 713 -1.02 -48.85 -0.92
CA TYR A 713 -1.98 -48.48 0.13
C TYR A 713 -1.53 -47.23 0.90
N GLU A 714 -0.26 -47.18 1.30
CA GLU A 714 0.30 -46.04 2.05
C GLU A 714 0.34 -44.76 1.19
N ILE A 715 0.65 -44.87 -0.09
CA ILE A 715 0.62 -43.75 -1.04
C ILE A 715 -0.82 -43.22 -1.22
N LEU A 716 -1.80 -44.12 -1.40
CA LEU A 716 -3.22 -43.74 -1.52
C LEU A 716 -3.73 -43.05 -0.25
N GLU A 717 -3.35 -43.55 0.93
CA GLU A 717 -3.72 -42.94 2.21
C GLU A 717 -3.10 -41.54 2.34
N ALA A 718 -1.83 -41.37 2.00
CA ALA A 718 -1.15 -40.07 2.02
C ALA A 718 -1.75 -39.07 1.00
N LEU A 719 -2.11 -39.53 -0.20
CA LEU A 719 -2.80 -38.71 -1.20
C LEU A 719 -4.16 -38.23 -0.67
N LEU A 720 -4.98 -39.13 -0.13
CA LEU A 720 -6.30 -38.80 0.42
C LEU A 720 -6.22 -37.90 1.65
N ASN A 721 -5.22 -38.08 2.52
CA ASN A 721 -5.00 -37.22 3.68
C ASN A 721 -4.58 -35.81 3.28
N SER A 722 -3.59 -35.69 2.40
CA SER A 722 -3.15 -34.37 1.91
C SER A 722 -4.22 -33.66 1.06
N HIS A 723 -5.19 -34.40 0.50
CA HIS A 723 -6.37 -33.88 -0.18
C HIS A 723 -7.58 -33.65 0.75
N GLU A 724 -7.46 -33.97 2.04
CA GLU A 724 -8.54 -33.85 3.03
C GLU A 724 -9.82 -34.57 2.54
N SER A 725 -9.64 -35.81 2.08
CA SER A 725 -10.67 -36.66 1.44
C SER A 725 -10.68 -38.11 1.95
N LEU A 726 -9.83 -38.46 2.91
CA LEU A 726 -9.81 -39.82 3.46
C LEU A 726 -11.14 -40.20 4.13
N ASN A 727 -11.74 -39.27 4.88
CA ASN A 727 -13.01 -39.51 5.55
C ASN A 727 -14.17 -39.67 4.56
N ILE A 728 -14.23 -38.84 3.51
CA ILE A 728 -15.28 -38.96 2.49
C ILE A 728 -15.10 -40.26 1.69
N TYR A 729 -13.86 -40.66 1.38
CA TYR A 729 -13.57 -41.94 0.75
C TYR A 729 -14.09 -43.12 1.59
N ARG A 730 -13.75 -43.14 2.89
CA ARG A 730 -14.17 -44.19 3.81
C ARG A 730 -15.70 -44.25 3.94
N TYR A 731 -16.36 -43.10 3.95
CA TYR A 731 -17.82 -43.01 3.96
C TYR A 731 -18.45 -43.57 2.67
N SER A 732 -17.94 -43.18 1.50
CA SER A 732 -18.53 -43.50 0.21
C SER A 732 -18.32 -44.96 -0.19
N TYR A 733 -17.08 -45.46 -0.11
CA TYR A 733 -16.74 -46.78 -0.66
C TYR A 733 -16.80 -47.92 0.38
N ARG A 734 -16.74 -47.61 1.68
CA ARG A 734 -16.77 -48.58 2.79
C ARG A 734 -15.83 -49.80 2.59
N SER A 735 -14.77 -49.61 1.81
CA SER A 735 -13.85 -50.63 1.33
C SER A 735 -12.40 -50.29 1.67
N HIS A 736 -11.50 -51.24 1.42
CA HIS A 736 -10.06 -50.98 1.39
C HIS A 736 -9.72 -49.90 0.35
N LEU A 737 -8.58 -49.23 0.53
CA LEU A 737 -8.07 -48.25 -0.43
C LEU A 737 -7.71 -48.98 -1.74
N SER A 738 -8.31 -48.54 -2.85
CA SER A 738 -8.00 -49.04 -4.19
C SER A 738 -7.72 -47.85 -5.12
N THR A 739 -6.75 -48.02 -6.04
CA THR A 739 -6.41 -46.96 -6.99
C THR A 739 -7.61 -46.55 -7.83
N GLY A 740 -8.44 -47.50 -8.27
CA GLY A 740 -9.65 -47.23 -9.03
C GLY A 740 -10.64 -46.33 -8.29
N ASN A 741 -11.01 -46.67 -7.06
CA ASN A 741 -11.94 -45.84 -6.27
C ASN A 741 -11.35 -44.47 -5.93
N VAL A 742 -10.03 -44.36 -5.78
CA VAL A 742 -9.37 -43.08 -5.53
C VAL A 742 -9.38 -42.19 -6.78
N LEU A 743 -9.13 -42.75 -7.97
CA LEU A 743 -9.26 -42.03 -9.25
C LEU A 743 -10.72 -41.59 -9.48
N GLU A 744 -11.68 -42.48 -9.20
CA GLU A 744 -13.11 -42.17 -9.28
C GLU A 744 -13.47 -40.96 -8.40
N LEU A 745 -13.04 -40.95 -7.13
CA LEU A 745 -13.34 -39.87 -6.19
C LEU A 745 -12.62 -38.56 -6.51
N ILE A 746 -11.31 -38.62 -6.78
CA ILE A 746 -10.45 -37.44 -6.89
C ILE A 746 -10.50 -36.83 -8.29
N LEU A 747 -10.69 -37.63 -9.34
CA LEU A 747 -10.74 -37.15 -10.72
C LEU A 747 -12.17 -37.06 -11.24
N LEU A 748 -12.91 -38.17 -11.26
CA LEU A 748 -14.09 -38.32 -12.11
C LEU A 748 -15.40 -37.86 -11.46
N ASN A 749 -15.52 -37.95 -10.13
CA ASN A 749 -16.76 -37.69 -9.41
C ASN A 749 -17.36 -36.31 -9.72
N GLU A 750 -18.64 -36.23 -10.06
CA GLU A 750 -19.24 -34.96 -10.48
C GLU A 750 -19.80 -34.09 -9.35
N GLU A 751 -20.00 -34.67 -8.16
CA GLU A 751 -20.68 -34.02 -7.03
C GLU A 751 -19.73 -33.59 -5.93
N PHE A 752 -18.54 -34.19 -5.85
CA PHE A 752 -17.55 -33.90 -4.83
C PHE A 752 -16.82 -32.58 -5.16
N PRO A 753 -16.92 -31.52 -4.34
CA PRO A 753 -16.38 -30.20 -4.71
C PRO A 753 -14.86 -30.15 -4.93
N LYS A 754 -14.13 -31.15 -4.44
CA LYS A 754 -12.69 -31.29 -4.62
C LYS A 754 -12.31 -32.31 -5.70
N SER A 755 -13.24 -32.87 -6.46
CA SER A 755 -12.87 -33.67 -7.62
C SER A 755 -12.37 -32.75 -8.75
N LEU A 756 -11.56 -33.30 -9.66
CA LEU A 756 -11.11 -32.55 -10.84
C LEU A 756 -12.30 -32.20 -11.75
N THR A 757 -13.22 -33.13 -11.99
CA THR A 757 -14.43 -32.87 -12.80
C THR A 757 -15.28 -31.73 -12.23
N TYR A 758 -15.53 -31.70 -10.93
CA TYR A 758 -16.30 -30.61 -10.31
C TYR A 758 -15.60 -29.26 -10.46
N GLN A 759 -14.28 -29.22 -10.22
CA GLN A 759 -13.52 -27.98 -10.34
C GLN A 759 -13.49 -27.45 -11.77
N LEU A 760 -13.29 -28.31 -12.77
CA LEU A 760 -13.33 -27.90 -14.18
C LEU A 760 -14.71 -27.37 -14.58
N LYS A 761 -15.80 -27.97 -14.09
CA LYS A 761 -17.17 -27.46 -14.29
C LYS A 761 -17.36 -26.10 -13.63
N ARG A 762 -16.83 -25.89 -12.42
CA ARG A 762 -16.90 -24.60 -11.72
C ARG A 762 -16.11 -23.52 -12.45
N ILE A 763 -14.89 -23.81 -12.89
CA ILE A 763 -14.07 -22.88 -13.68
C ILE A 763 -14.81 -22.46 -14.94
N GLN A 764 -15.38 -23.41 -15.69
CA GLN A 764 -16.20 -23.10 -16.88
C GLN A 764 -17.33 -22.12 -16.55
N LYS A 765 -18.11 -22.42 -15.50
CA LYS A 765 -19.24 -21.59 -15.07
C LYS A 765 -18.83 -20.16 -14.72
N ASP A 766 -17.66 -19.98 -14.10
CA ASP A 766 -17.17 -18.66 -13.71
C ASP A 766 -16.56 -17.91 -14.91
N VAL A 767 -15.84 -18.61 -15.80
CA VAL A 767 -15.31 -18.05 -17.07
C VAL A 767 -16.45 -17.58 -17.97
N ASP A 768 -17.55 -18.32 -18.07
CA ASP A 768 -18.70 -17.97 -18.92
C ASP A 768 -19.43 -16.70 -18.47
N LYS A 769 -19.22 -16.26 -17.22
CA LYS A 769 -19.78 -15.01 -16.67
C LYS A 769 -18.85 -13.81 -16.80
N LEU A 770 -17.60 -14.00 -17.22
CA LEU A 770 -16.70 -12.89 -17.45
C LEU A 770 -17.22 -12.00 -18.60
N PRO A 771 -16.94 -10.70 -18.55
CA PRO A 771 -17.53 -9.76 -19.51
C PRO A 771 -16.95 -9.91 -20.92
N HIS A 772 -17.83 -9.87 -21.92
CA HIS A 772 -17.47 -10.01 -23.33
C HIS A 772 -17.38 -8.63 -24.00
N SER A 773 -16.28 -8.37 -24.70
CA SER A 773 -16.19 -7.24 -25.62
C SER A 773 -16.78 -7.65 -26.98
N GLU A 774 -17.63 -6.79 -27.56
CA GLU A 774 -18.36 -7.10 -28.81
C GLU A 774 -17.46 -7.32 -30.04
N ASN A 775 -16.16 -7.03 -29.92
CA ASN A 775 -15.19 -7.02 -31.03
C ASN A 775 -14.05 -8.05 -30.94
N ILE A 776 -14.07 -9.01 -29.99
CA ILE A 776 -12.90 -9.87 -29.75
C ILE A 776 -13.25 -11.37 -29.74
N GLY A 777 -12.78 -12.10 -30.77
CA GLY A 777 -12.81 -13.57 -30.85
C GLY A 777 -11.80 -14.29 -29.92
N ALA A 778 -11.30 -13.63 -28.87
CA ALA A 778 -10.36 -14.19 -27.90
C ALA A 778 -11.07 -14.77 -26.66
N VAL A 779 -12.24 -14.24 -26.28
CA VAL A 779 -13.05 -14.84 -25.19
C VAL A 779 -13.48 -16.26 -25.55
N THR A 780 -13.65 -16.55 -26.84
CA THR A 780 -13.85 -17.92 -27.34
C THR A 780 -12.66 -18.85 -27.13
N ALA A 781 -11.42 -18.35 -27.01
CA ALA A 781 -10.24 -19.22 -26.83
C ALA A 781 -10.15 -19.79 -25.40
N CYS A 782 -10.23 -18.92 -24.37
CA CYS A 782 -10.27 -19.35 -22.98
C CYS A 782 -11.45 -20.31 -22.72
N GLN A 783 -12.65 -19.92 -23.17
CA GLN A 783 -13.85 -20.76 -23.09
C GLN A 783 -13.70 -22.09 -23.83
N LYS A 784 -13.04 -22.09 -25.01
CA LYS A 784 -12.78 -23.31 -25.77
C LYS A 784 -11.90 -24.27 -24.98
N PHE A 785 -10.76 -23.82 -24.44
CA PHE A 785 -9.84 -24.69 -23.72
C PHE A 785 -10.47 -25.31 -22.47
N ILE A 786 -11.22 -24.54 -21.68
CA ILE A 786 -11.92 -25.11 -20.50
C ILE A 786 -13.07 -26.04 -20.90
N SER A 787 -13.75 -25.78 -22.03
CA SER A 787 -14.80 -26.65 -22.56
C SER A 787 -14.23 -27.98 -23.08
N GLU A 788 -13.06 -27.92 -23.73
CA GLU A 788 -12.30 -29.08 -24.20
C GLU A 788 -11.80 -29.93 -23.01
N ALA A 789 -11.26 -29.31 -21.97
CA ALA A 789 -10.86 -30.01 -20.74
C ALA A 789 -12.06 -30.70 -20.06
N ASN A 790 -13.21 -30.02 -19.96
CA ASN A 790 -14.45 -30.59 -19.44
C ASN A 790 -14.97 -31.75 -20.29
N SER A 791 -14.85 -31.67 -21.61
CA SER A 791 -15.28 -32.74 -22.51
C SER A 791 -14.35 -33.95 -22.38
N LYS A 792 -13.04 -33.72 -22.31
CA LYS A 792 -12.04 -34.79 -22.17
C LYS A 792 -12.22 -35.55 -20.86
N ILE A 793 -12.31 -34.86 -19.72
CA ILE A 793 -12.46 -35.53 -18.42
C ILE A 793 -13.75 -36.34 -18.31
N ARG A 794 -14.85 -35.89 -18.92
CA ARG A 794 -16.14 -36.63 -18.94
C ARG A 794 -16.10 -37.89 -19.79
N ASN A 795 -15.22 -37.93 -20.79
CA ASN A 795 -15.05 -39.08 -21.67
C ASN A 795 -14.01 -40.09 -21.15
N LEU A 796 -13.33 -39.79 -20.04
CA LEU A 796 -12.40 -40.73 -19.43
C LEU A 796 -13.15 -41.92 -18.82
N ASN A 797 -12.66 -43.12 -19.12
CA ASN A 797 -13.14 -44.36 -18.54
C ASN A 797 -12.13 -44.85 -17.50
N LEU A 798 -12.62 -45.25 -16.31
CA LEU A 798 -11.79 -45.78 -15.24
C LEU A 798 -10.97 -47.01 -15.65
N ASP A 799 -11.56 -47.93 -16.42
CA ASP A 799 -10.86 -49.15 -16.86
C ASP A 799 -9.66 -48.80 -17.75
N PHE A 800 -9.86 -47.86 -18.68
CA PHE A 800 -8.82 -47.34 -19.57
C PHE A 800 -7.66 -46.66 -18.80
N LEU A 801 -7.98 -45.92 -17.73
CA LEU A 801 -6.97 -45.25 -16.90
C LEU A 801 -6.17 -46.22 -16.01
N LEU A 802 -6.72 -47.40 -15.72
CA LEU A 802 -6.07 -48.40 -14.87
C LEU A 802 -5.19 -49.38 -15.66
N GLU A 803 -5.28 -49.39 -16.99
CA GLU A 803 -4.44 -50.20 -17.87
C GLU A 803 -2.95 -49.90 -17.68
N LEU A 804 -2.15 -50.97 -17.65
CA LEU A 804 -0.69 -50.90 -17.54
C LEU A 804 -0.08 -51.04 -18.94
N SER A 805 1.01 -50.31 -19.20
CA SER A 805 1.66 -50.31 -20.51
C SER A 805 2.12 -51.72 -20.92
N ALA A 806 2.06 -52.01 -22.22
CA ALA A 806 2.43 -53.31 -22.77
C ALA A 806 3.93 -53.62 -22.64
N ASP A 807 4.77 -52.58 -22.62
CA ASP A 807 6.23 -52.67 -22.60
C ASP A 807 6.83 -52.57 -21.19
N ASP A 808 6.15 -51.89 -20.25
CA ASP A 808 6.57 -51.76 -18.85
C ASP A 808 5.36 -51.98 -17.90
N THR A 809 5.31 -53.17 -17.27
CA THR A 809 4.17 -53.65 -16.45
C THR A 809 3.89 -52.85 -15.17
N ILE A 810 4.53 -51.70 -14.98
CA ILE A 810 4.48 -50.88 -13.77
C ILE A 810 3.82 -49.52 -14.05
N ILE A 811 3.77 -49.05 -15.30
CA ILE A 811 3.36 -47.68 -15.64
C ILE A 811 1.93 -47.65 -16.20
N ARG A 812 1.11 -46.72 -15.72
CA ARG A 812 -0.21 -46.36 -16.28
C ARG A 812 -0.07 -45.22 -17.29
N GLU A 813 0.31 -45.54 -18.52
CA GLU A 813 0.60 -44.56 -19.58
C GLU A 813 -0.64 -43.74 -19.96
N ASN A 814 -1.78 -44.40 -20.17
CA ASN A 814 -3.07 -43.76 -20.46
C ASN A 814 -3.47 -42.70 -19.41
N LEU A 815 -3.16 -42.96 -18.13
CA LEU A 815 -3.41 -42.01 -17.04
C LEU A 815 -2.47 -40.81 -17.13
N ASP A 816 -1.17 -41.03 -17.39
CA ASP A 816 -0.21 -39.93 -17.50
C ASP A 816 -0.49 -39.03 -18.69
N ASP A 817 -0.82 -39.60 -19.85
CA ASP A 817 -1.17 -38.86 -21.07
C ASP A 817 -2.44 -38.03 -20.86
N SER A 818 -3.50 -38.64 -20.32
CA SER A 818 -4.77 -37.96 -20.03
C SER A 818 -4.58 -36.79 -19.06
N LEU A 819 -3.76 -36.97 -18.03
CA LEU A 819 -3.44 -35.94 -17.04
C LEU A 819 -2.53 -34.84 -17.62
N THR A 820 -1.61 -35.19 -18.52
CA THR A 820 -0.74 -34.22 -19.21
C THR A 820 -1.57 -33.30 -20.09
N GLU A 821 -2.41 -33.86 -20.95
CA GLU A 821 -3.29 -33.06 -21.83
C GLU A 821 -4.25 -32.16 -21.03
N LEU A 822 -4.81 -32.64 -19.92
CA LEU A 822 -5.62 -31.80 -19.04
C LEU A 822 -4.82 -30.67 -18.39
N SER A 823 -3.55 -30.90 -18.03
CA SER A 823 -2.65 -29.86 -17.54
C SER A 823 -2.40 -28.80 -18.61
N ASP A 824 -2.13 -29.23 -19.84
CA ASP A 824 -1.82 -28.33 -20.96
C ASP A 824 -3.03 -27.46 -21.31
N LEU A 825 -4.24 -28.03 -21.36
CA LEU A 825 -5.47 -27.27 -21.58
C LEU A 825 -5.73 -26.22 -20.48
N LEU A 826 -5.45 -26.55 -19.21
CA LEU A 826 -5.54 -25.57 -18.12
C LEU A 826 -4.48 -24.47 -18.21
N HIS A 827 -3.28 -24.82 -18.67
CA HIS A 827 -2.19 -23.85 -18.88
C HIS A 827 -2.56 -22.87 -20.00
N GLU A 828 -2.99 -23.36 -21.15
CA GLU A 828 -3.42 -22.55 -22.30
C GLU A 828 -4.64 -21.67 -21.96
N MET A 829 -5.59 -22.19 -21.17
CA MET A 829 -6.70 -21.40 -20.64
C MET A 829 -6.23 -20.23 -19.78
N SER A 830 -5.26 -20.47 -18.88
CA SER A 830 -4.67 -19.45 -18.02
C SER A 830 -3.96 -18.36 -18.83
N LEU A 831 -3.18 -18.74 -19.85
CA LEU A 831 -2.51 -17.79 -20.75
C LEU A 831 -3.52 -16.95 -21.54
N SER A 832 -4.52 -17.60 -22.14
CA SER A 832 -5.56 -16.91 -22.91
C SER A 832 -6.36 -15.91 -22.06
N LEU A 833 -6.65 -16.26 -20.80
CA LEU A 833 -7.30 -15.34 -19.85
C LEU A 833 -6.43 -14.12 -19.58
N SER A 834 -5.13 -14.33 -19.34
CA SER A 834 -4.17 -13.24 -19.09
C SER A 834 -4.06 -12.27 -20.27
N ASP A 835 -3.94 -12.79 -21.49
CA ASP A 835 -3.80 -11.96 -22.67
C ASP A 835 -5.06 -11.16 -22.99
N THR A 836 -6.23 -11.74 -22.69
CA THR A 836 -7.53 -11.10 -22.97
C THR A 836 -7.88 -10.01 -21.96
N TYR A 837 -7.68 -10.27 -20.67
CA TYR A 837 -8.21 -9.40 -19.60
C TYR A 837 -7.15 -8.55 -18.88
N PHE A 838 -5.88 -8.96 -18.88
CA PHE A 838 -4.83 -8.29 -18.11
C PHE A 838 -3.89 -7.49 -19.01
N ASN A 839 -3.31 -8.13 -20.03
CA ASN A 839 -2.26 -7.51 -20.85
C ASN A 839 -2.79 -6.59 -21.96
N HIS A 840 -4.06 -6.73 -22.38
CA HIS A 840 -4.65 -6.03 -23.54
C HIS A 840 -3.68 -5.97 -24.74
N SER A 841 -2.87 -7.02 -24.92
CA SER A 841 -1.73 -7.07 -25.84
C SER A 841 -2.14 -7.26 -27.31
N TYR A 842 -3.44 -7.22 -27.62
CA TYR A 842 -3.93 -7.44 -28.98
C TYR A 842 -3.94 -6.16 -29.82
N GLN A 843 -3.00 -6.15 -30.78
CA GLN A 843 -2.74 -5.17 -31.84
C GLN A 843 -2.51 -3.73 -31.37
N GLN A 844 -1.30 -3.46 -30.87
CA GLN A 844 -0.65 -2.22 -31.31
C GLN A 844 -0.48 -2.32 -32.83
N LYS A 845 -1.33 -1.61 -33.59
CA LYS A 845 -1.01 -1.30 -34.97
C LYS A 845 0.26 -0.48 -34.94
N GLN A 846 1.37 -1.09 -35.32
CA GLN A 846 2.61 -0.39 -35.58
C GLN A 846 2.31 0.69 -36.63
N LEU A 847 2.42 1.96 -36.25
CA LEU A 847 2.09 3.08 -37.14
C LEU A 847 3.12 3.24 -38.26
N VAL A 848 4.32 2.66 -38.09
CA VAL A 848 5.44 2.72 -39.03
C VAL A 848 6.27 1.44 -38.94
N ASP A 849 6.41 0.72 -40.05
CA ASP A 849 7.45 -0.30 -40.20
C ASP A 849 8.81 0.39 -40.16
N GLN A 850 9.48 0.38 -39.01
CA GLN A 850 10.85 0.84 -38.90
C GLN A 850 11.77 -0.22 -39.49
N ASN A 851 12.04 -0.10 -40.80
CA ASN A 851 13.19 -0.74 -41.41
C ASN A 851 14.45 -0.08 -40.87
N PHE A 852 15.03 -0.63 -39.81
CA PHE A 852 16.42 -0.34 -39.46
C PHE A 852 17.33 -1.01 -40.49
N PRO A 853 18.12 -0.27 -41.29
CA PRO A 853 19.22 -0.89 -42.01
C PRO A 853 20.25 -1.34 -40.96
N PHE A 854 20.60 -2.62 -41.03
CA PHE A 854 21.61 -3.27 -40.19
C PHE A 854 22.96 -2.54 -40.18
#